data_AF-A0A9P1MDQ4-F1
#
_entry.id   AF-A0A9P1MDQ4-F1
#
_cell.length_a   1.000
_cell.length_b   1.000
_cell.length_c   1.000
_cell.angle_alpha   90.00
_cell.angle_beta   90.00
_cell.angle_gamma   90.00
#
_symmetry.space_group_name_H-M   'P 1'
#
loop_
_entity.id
_entity.type
_entity.pdbx_description
1 polymer ?
#
loop_
_entity_poly.entity_id
_entity_poly.type
_entity_poly.pdbx_seq_one_letter_code
_entity_poly.pdbx_strand_id
1 'polypeptide(L)'
;MLSAFTARPIIELRARDKSKIETILADGDRVFVGLNTGSLRIYRVNELHPEKSTNGSSQPSASAGRSPRNSTDQPPSQTNQKPTDLLREVEKFSTRAIEQLAVIKEANTLVSLSNYHVSFHDFQTYELVETLARTRNASCFAVTSNIIKDPATGIPEIISRLAVAVKRKLLLWSWHESELHPDVTEVSLTETIRSLTWANATKVFGRRGSAGAQGGRFGAVTTSGMGYMGLGGYIPKPLSARLAEGELLLAKDINTQFINDEGQPLEKNQIPWQTAPEAIGYSYPCTPTPMLSLAQGKGFHASSERCVWKMGATDYDSQIKQLVEAAGYDEAISILDMLEDALLRNKAESLRETKMLKAEKLFRQKQYRKSLDLFNDEDVHAPPERVLRLSCRWHEWYGADNAGTQHTLCVLSSQGRCCRGGGFVSMFMGGRRQTITDDASTKSPRKESTDSDDAASIKPKPSPDGFLEGQDLTKAVLELNSYLAGTRARLQRVIDPATGKLKPRSSKDKTAEETLKALLSSAHDESDLELEKQLRETFTLVDTTLFRAYMFSRPTLAGSLFRIPNFCDPEVVNEKLVEHNRFTELVDFFYGKKLHAKALELLHRFGAAEGPDEAAPALHGPQRTISYLQNLPPSEIDLVLKYAEWALRASPDLAMEIFVTDTENAETLPRARVVSFLSGIDPSLEIRYLEHIIMELDDMTPEFHNRLVELLIQHLKDNARGDEWDTVMEKLIKFLPSSRQYSLSRAFGLIPREDPSFYQVQAVILFLMGQHKQALEIYVFKMQDYAKAEDMVNESRVAAGLRATEYITSQAHLLLGDGVPGGQAGRSRRVVVTEEKLCGVCHKRLGGSVVSVLADNTVVHYGCANRAGIQRPDGPRAASWGRTMS
;
A
#
# COMPACT_ATOMS: atom_id res chain seq x y z
N MET A 1 -31.01 6.73 -16.92
CA MET A 1 -31.81 7.19 -15.77
C MET A 1 -31.54 6.22 -14.64
N LEU A 2 -30.98 6.69 -13.52
CA LEU A 2 -30.78 5.87 -12.32
C LEU A 2 -32.16 5.43 -11.78
N SER A 3 -32.32 4.16 -11.44
CA SER A 3 -33.54 3.69 -10.78
C SER A 3 -33.51 4.14 -9.31
N ALA A 4 -34.02 5.33 -9.02
CA ALA A 4 -34.15 5.82 -7.64
C ALA A 4 -35.07 4.93 -6.78
N PHE A 5 -35.97 4.19 -7.43
CA PHE A 5 -36.90 3.28 -6.79
C PHE A 5 -36.90 1.90 -7.44
N THR A 6 -37.05 0.88 -6.60
CA THR A 6 -37.41 -0.48 -7.03
C THR A 6 -38.92 -0.65 -6.89
N ALA A 7 -39.61 -0.94 -8.00
CA ALA A 7 -41.01 -1.29 -8.00
C ALA A 7 -41.17 -2.76 -7.62
N ARG A 8 -41.83 -3.06 -6.50
CA ARG A 8 -42.15 -4.43 -6.09
C ARG A 8 -43.66 -4.67 -6.19
N PRO A 9 -44.15 -5.63 -6.99
CA PRO A 9 -45.57 -5.94 -7.03
C PRO A 9 -45.98 -6.53 -5.68
N ILE A 10 -46.97 -5.90 -5.03
CA ILE A 10 -47.51 -6.34 -3.74
C ILE A 10 -48.87 -7.03 -3.89
N ILE A 11 -49.69 -6.61 -4.86
CA ILE A 11 -51.00 -7.21 -5.15
C ILE A 11 -51.08 -7.43 -6.65
N GLU A 12 -51.48 -8.62 -7.08
CA GLU A 12 -51.71 -8.95 -8.49
C GLU A 12 -53.02 -9.72 -8.63
N LEU A 13 -53.98 -9.11 -9.34
CA LEU A 13 -55.22 -9.76 -9.71
C LEU A 13 -54.96 -10.73 -10.86
N ARG A 14 -55.33 -12.00 -10.68
CA ARG A 14 -55.15 -13.03 -11.70
C ARG A 14 -55.84 -12.61 -13.01
N ALA A 15 -55.24 -12.94 -14.15
CA ALA A 15 -55.79 -12.61 -15.48
C ALA A 15 -57.21 -13.18 -15.72
N ARG A 16 -57.63 -14.23 -14.99
CA ARG A 16 -58.98 -14.81 -15.04
C ARG A 16 -60.02 -14.04 -14.23
N ASP A 17 -59.59 -13.14 -13.35
CA ASP A 17 -60.48 -12.29 -12.56
C ASP A 17 -61.03 -11.15 -13.44
N LYS A 18 -62.36 -10.99 -13.45
CA LYS A 18 -63.06 -9.93 -14.17
C LYS A 18 -63.01 -8.60 -13.41
N SER A 19 -62.64 -8.64 -12.13
CA SER A 19 -62.51 -7.43 -11.32
C SER A 19 -61.31 -6.60 -11.77
N LYS A 20 -61.50 -5.29 -11.86
CA LYS A 20 -60.45 -4.29 -12.06
C LYS A 20 -60.34 -3.40 -10.82
N ILE A 21 -59.12 -2.98 -10.51
CA ILE A 21 -58.83 -2.00 -9.47
C ILE A 21 -59.19 -0.61 -9.97
N GLU A 22 -60.14 0.05 -9.31
CA GLU A 22 -60.58 1.42 -9.65
C GLU A 22 -59.95 2.45 -8.70
N THR A 23 -59.80 2.10 -7.43
CA THR A 23 -59.27 3.02 -6.41
C THR A 23 -58.45 2.27 -5.36
N ILE A 24 -57.42 2.93 -4.84
CA ILE A 24 -56.60 2.42 -3.75
C ILE A 24 -56.47 3.46 -2.65
N LEU A 25 -56.57 3.00 -1.41
CA LEU A 25 -56.31 3.81 -0.23
C LEU A 25 -55.38 3.03 0.68
N ALA A 26 -54.21 3.61 0.98
CA ALA A 26 -53.28 3.02 1.93
C ALA A 26 -53.43 3.71 3.29
N ASP A 27 -53.53 2.90 4.35
CA ASP A 27 -53.55 3.36 5.74
C ASP A 27 -52.71 2.43 6.63
N GLY A 28 -51.58 2.94 7.14
CA GLY A 28 -50.66 2.15 7.95
C GLY A 28 -50.12 0.93 7.18
N ASP A 29 -50.31 -0.27 7.76
CA ASP A 29 -49.95 -1.55 7.13
C ASP A 29 -51.06 -2.13 6.25
N ARG A 30 -52.18 -1.42 6.07
CA ARG A 30 -53.35 -1.87 5.30
C ARG A 30 -53.48 -1.12 3.99
N VAL A 31 -53.85 -1.85 2.94
CA VAL A 31 -54.19 -1.30 1.62
C VAL A 31 -55.60 -1.71 1.28
N PHE A 32 -56.49 -0.72 1.16
CA PHE A 32 -57.86 -0.84 0.72
C PHE A 32 -57.91 -0.71 -0.81
N VAL A 33 -58.53 -1.68 -1.46
CA VAL A 33 -58.64 -1.77 -2.91
C VAL A 33 -60.12 -1.81 -3.27
N GLY A 34 -60.59 -0.74 -3.90
CA GLY A 34 -61.95 -0.65 -4.45
C GLY A 34 -62.00 -1.20 -5.86
N LEU A 35 -62.89 -2.15 -6.12
CA LEU A 35 -63.03 -2.82 -7.40
C LEU A 35 -64.17 -2.24 -8.24
N ASN A 36 -64.08 -2.43 -9.57
CA ASN A 36 -65.14 -2.06 -10.52
C ASN A 36 -66.47 -2.81 -10.29
N THR A 37 -66.41 -3.98 -9.63
CA THR A 37 -67.58 -4.76 -9.23
C THR A 37 -68.32 -4.18 -8.02
N GLY A 38 -67.77 -3.15 -7.37
CA GLY A 38 -68.30 -2.58 -6.14
C GLY A 38 -67.92 -3.35 -4.86
N SER A 39 -66.94 -4.24 -4.94
CA SER A 39 -66.39 -4.94 -3.76
C SER A 39 -65.15 -4.22 -3.23
N LEU A 40 -64.98 -4.24 -1.91
CA LEU A 40 -63.82 -3.66 -1.22
C LEU A 40 -62.92 -4.78 -0.69
N ARG A 41 -61.68 -4.86 -1.16
CA ARG A 41 -60.66 -5.81 -0.66
C ARG A 41 -59.66 -5.10 0.22
N ILE A 42 -59.32 -5.70 1.36
CA ILE A 42 -58.40 -5.12 2.35
C ILE A 42 -57.22 -6.06 2.49
N TYR A 43 -56.03 -5.57 2.16
CA TYR A 43 -54.78 -6.32 2.22
C TYR A 43 -53.91 -5.80 3.36
N ARG A 44 -53.21 -6.69 4.04
CA ARG A 44 -52.08 -6.36 4.90
C ARG A 44 -50.79 -6.42 4.09
N VAL A 45 -49.94 -5.41 4.21
CA VAL A 45 -48.61 -5.38 3.59
C VAL A 45 -47.59 -5.84 4.61
N ASN A 46 -46.96 -6.99 4.35
CA ASN A 46 -45.93 -7.52 5.24
C ASN A 46 -44.60 -6.78 4.99
N GLU A 47 -43.95 -6.31 6.06
CA GLU A 47 -42.57 -5.78 5.97
C GLU A 47 -41.61 -6.95 5.77
N LEU A 48 -41.28 -7.27 4.51
CA LEU A 48 -40.21 -8.22 4.20
C LEU A 48 -38.86 -7.58 4.52
N HIS A 49 -38.22 -8.05 5.59
CA HIS A 49 -36.82 -7.72 5.87
C HIS A 49 -35.96 -8.18 4.68
N PRO A 50 -35.04 -7.35 4.15
CA PRO A 50 -34.09 -7.80 3.15
C PRO A 50 -33.27 -8.95 3.75
N GLU A 51 -33.30 -10.11 3.10
CA GLU A 51 -32.50 -11.26 3.48
C GLU A 51 -31.03 -10.82 3.60
N LYS A 52 -30.48 -10.93 4.81
CA LYS A 52 -29.03 -10.91 4.98
C LYS A 52 -28.49 -12.12 4.22
N SER A 53 -27.83 -11.88 3.09
CA SER A 53 -27.02 -12.89 2.40
C SER A 53 -25.95 -13.38 3.37
N THR A 54 -26.21 -14.48 4.06
CA THR A 54 -25.24 -15.18 4.88
C THR A 54 -24.31 -15.93 3.95
N ASN A 55 -23.17 -15.31 3.65
CA ASN A 55 -22.04 -15.99 3.02
C ASN A 55 -21.58 -17.11 3.95
N GLY A 56 -21.42 -18.30 3.35
CA GLY A 56 -21.00 -19.51 4.04
C GLY A 56 -19.62 -19.37 4.66
N SER A 57 -19.52 -19.76 5.93
CA SER A 57 -18.27 -20.27 6.51
C SER A 57 -18.56 -21.70 6.94
N SER A 58 -17.89 -22.65 6.30
CA SER A 58 -17.84 -24.03 6.73
C SER A 58 -16.53 -24.22 7.49
N GLN A 59 -16.63 -24.56 8.77
CA GLN A 59 -15.55 -25.24 9.49
C GLN A 59 -16.09 -26.55 10.08
N PRO A 60 -15.28 -27.63 10.08
CA PRO A 60 -15.72 -28.95 10.50
C PRO A 60 -15.54 -29.12 12.01
N SER A 61 -16.57 -29.63 12.69
CA SER A 61 -16.46 -30.11 14.06
C SER A 61 -16.69 -31.63 14.12
N ALA A 62 -15.75 -32.33 14.73
CA ALA A 62 -15.78 -33.76 14.97
C ALA A 62 -16.17 -34.06 16.43
N SER A 63 -17.03 -35.08 16.59
CA SER A 63 -17.24 -35.96 17.76
C SER A 63 -17.81 -35.35 19.05
N ALA A 64 -18.58 -36.03 19.92
CA ALA A 64 -19.43 -37.23 19.90
C ALA A 64 -20.09 -37.27 21.31
N GLY A 65 -21.38 -37.64 21.46
CA GLY A 65 -21.99 -37.67 22.80
C GLY A 65 -23.49 -38.01 22.93
N ARG A 66 -23.91 -39.15 22.36
CA ARG A 66 -24.99 -40.09 22.79
C ARG A 66 -26.14 -39.63 23.74
N SER A 67 -27.40 -39.71 23.25
CA SER A 67 -28.51 -40.56 23.79
C SER A 67 -29.83 -40.35 22.99
N PRO A 68 -30.66 -41.39 22.76
CA PRO A 68 -31.87 -41.29 21.91
C PRO A 68 -33.17 -41.25 22.72
N ARG A 69 -34.21 -40.55 22.21
CA ARG A 69 -35.64 -40.92 22.36
C ARG A 69 -36.55 -40.04 21.48
N ASN A 70 -37.44 -40.75 20.78
CA ASN A 70 -38.67 -40.37 20.05
C ASN A 70 -39.32 -39.03 20.49
N SER A 71 -39.94 -38.22 19.65
CA SER A 71 -40.91 -38.54 18.58
C SER A 71 -41.18 -37.29 17.72
N THR A 72 -41.43 -37.49 16.42
CA THR A 72 -42.21 -36.61 15.52
C THR A 72 -42.04 -35.10 15.68
N ASP A 73 -41.10 -34.53 14.91
CA ASP A 73 -41.27 -33.16 14.40
C ASP A 73 -40.58 -33.06 13.04
N GLN A 74 -41.41 -32.85 12.01
CA GLN A 74 -40.97 -32.37 10.70
C GLN A 74 -40.33 -30.99 10.89
N PRO A 75 -39.22 -30.66 10.21
CA PRO A 75 -38.71 -29.29 10.22
C PRO A 75 -39.77 -28.35 9.61
N PRO A 76 -40.02 -27.15 10.17
CA PRO A 76 -40.97 -26.24 9.56
C PRO A 76 -40.41 -25.85 8.19
N SER A 77 -41.15 -26.21 7.15
CA SER A 77 -40.95 -25.71 5.80
C SER A 77 -40.82 -24.19 5.85
N GLN A 78 -39.73 -23.66 5.30
CA GLN A 78 -39.57 -22.24 5.01
C GLN A 78 -40.83 -21.74 4.32
N THR A 79 -41.66 -21.01 5.06
CA THR A 79 -42.87 -20.42 4.49
C THR A 79 -42.41 -19.30 3.57
N ASN A 80 -42.58 -19.49 2.26
CA ASN A 80 -42.66 -18.39 1.30
C ASN A 80 -43.72 -17.40 1.81
N GLN A 81 -43.31 -16.39 2.57
CA GLN A 81 -44.22 -15.36 3.06
C GLN A 81 -44.66 -14.54 1.86
N LYS A 82 -45.97 -14.56 1.57
CA LYS A 82 -46.54 -13.74 0.50
C LYS A 82 -46.34 -12.27 0.87
N PRO A 83 -46.04 -11.39 -0.11
CA PRO A 83 -45.80 -9.97 0.14
C PRO A 83 -47.03 -9.26 0.72
N THR A 84 -48.23 -9.80 0.47
CA THR A 84 -49.48 -9.34 1.06
C THR A 84 -50.38 -10.49 1.45
N ASP A 85 -51.16 -10.26 2.50
CA ASP A 85 -52.23 -11.14 2.95
C ASP A 85 -53.57 -10.44 2.79
N LEU A 86 -54.54 -11.08 2.13
CA LEU A 86 -55.91 -10.57 2.05
C LEU A 86 -56.57 -10.76 3.42
N LEU A 87 -56.83 -9.67 4.14
CA LEU A 87 -57.46 -9.69 5.45
C LEU A 87 -58.97 -9.89 5.37
N ARG A 88 -59.62 -9.15 4.46
CA ARG A 88 -61.08 -9.11 4.36
C ARG A 88 -61.51 -8.71 2.96
N GLU A 89 -62.57 -9.33 2.47
CA GLU A 89 -63.29 -8.94 1.26
C GLU A 89 -64.73 -8.61 1.66
N VAL A 90 -65.13 -7.37 1.44
CA VAL A 90 -66.51 -6.90 1.66
C VAL A 90 -67.20 -6.89 0.31
N GLU A 91 -67.87 -8.01 0.03
CA GLU A 91 -68.73 -8.13 -1.14
C GLU A 91 -69.96 -7.22 -0.98
N LYS A 92 -70.46 -6.68 -2.09
CA LYS A 92 -71.62 -5.76 -2.12
C LYS A 92 -71.44 -4.48 -1.28
N PHE A 93 -70.20 -4.05 -1.03
CA PHE A 93 -69.91 -2.74 -0.44
C PHE A 93 -70.62 -1.61 -1.20
N SER A 94 -70.63 -1.69 -2.53
CA SER A 94 -71.46 -0.86 -3.41
C SER A 94 -72.04 -1.69 -4.56
N THR A 95 -73.12 -1.20 -5.17
CA THR A 95 -73.76 -1.86 -6.33
C THR A 95 -73.05 -1.57 -7.67
N ARG A 96 -72.16 -0.57 -7.69
CA ARG A 96 -71.31 -0.19 -8.84
C ARG A 96 -69.87 0.02 -8.38
N ALA A 97 -68.98 0.26 -9.34
CA ALA A 97 -67.59 0.64 -9.13
C ALA A 97 -67.42 1.70 -8.02
N ILE A 98 -66.41 1.48 -7.18
CA ILE A 98 -66.00 2.44 -6.15
C ILE A 98 -65.04 3.43 -6.82
N GLU A 99 -65.49 4.66 -7.07
CA GLU A 99 -64.75 5.66 -7.84
C GLU A 99 -63.68 6.37 -7.00
N GLN A 100 -63.97 6.63 -5.72
CA GLN A 100 -63.03 7.25 -4.78
C GLN A 100 -63.22 6.70 -3.36
N LEU A 101 -62.12 6.54 -2.62
CA LEU A 101 -62.08 6.20 -1.20
C LEU A 101 -61.20 7.20 -0.45
N ALA A 102 -61.62 7.57 0.77
CA ALA A 102 -60.77 8.28 1.72
C ALA A 102 -61.15 7.91 3.15
N VAL A 103 -60.26 8.15 4.10
CA VAL A 103 -60.51 7.92 5.53
C VAL A 103 -60.40 9.24 6.29
N ILE A 104 -61.36 9.45 7.19
CA ILE A 104 -61.30 10.46 8.24
C ILE A 104 -61.00 9.70 9.53
N LYS A 105 -59.75 9.74 9.97
CA LYS A 105 -59.26 8.89 11.07
C LYS A 105 -59.87 9.29 12.40
N GLU A 106 -60.01 10.59 12.60
CA GLU A 106 -60.53 11.24 13.80
C GLU A 106 -61.97 10.81 14.05
N ALA A 107 -62.80 10.76 13.00
CA ALA A 107 -64.20 10.35 13.06
C ALA A 107 -64.41 8.84 12.83
N ASN A 108 -63.33 8.04 12.79
CA ASN A 108 -63.38 6.60 12.48
C ASN A 108 -64.27 6.27 11.26
N THR A 109 -64.24 7.11 10.22
CA THR A 109 -65.18 7.05 9.10
C THR A 109 -64.45 6.82 7.77
N LEU A 110 -64.85 5.79 7.04
CA LEU A 110 -64.46 5.51 5.66
C LEU A 110 -65.46 6.16 4.70
N VAL A 111 -64.99 7.10 3.90
CA VAL A 111 -65.79 7.82 2.89
C VAL A 111 -65.62 7.14 1.54
N SER A 112 -66.73 6.81 0.89
CA SER A 112 -66.73 6.23 -0.45
C SER A 112 -67.61 7.01 -1.40
N LEU A 113 -67.16 7.15 -2.66
CA LEU A 113 -67.97 7.63 -3.77
C LEU A 113 -68.32 6.44 -4.66
N SER A 114 -69.60 6.08 -4.66
CA SER A 114 -70.15 5.07 -5.55
C SER A 114 -71.56 5.46 -5.95
N ASN A 115 -72.04 5.02 -7.11
CA ASN A 115 -73.39 5.36 -7.59
C ASN A 115 -73.69 6.88 -7.66
N TYR A 116 -72.67 7.71 -7.88
CA TYR A 116 -72.79 9.16 -7.83
C TYR A 116 -73.30 9.74 -6.50
N HIS A 117 -73.11 9.02 -5.39
CA HIS A 117 -73.39 9.46 -4.02
C HIS A 117 -72.19 9.23 -3.12
N VAL A 118 -72.00 10.10 -2.14
CA VAL A 118 -71.01 9.92 -1.08
C VAL A 118 -71.67 9.19 0.09
N SER A 119 -71.03 8.11 0.53
CA SER A 119 -71.53 7.26 1.62
C SER A 119 -70.46 7.09 2.69
N PHE A 120 -70.86 7.24 3.95
CA PHE A 120 -70.05 7.03 5.14
C PHE A 120 -70.19 5.60 5.62
N HIS A 121 -69.05 4.97 5.86
CA HIS A 121 -68.94 3.64 6.41
C HIS A 121 -68.11 3.70 7.69
N ASP A 122 -68.40 2.82 8.64
CA ASP A 122 -67.57 2.72 9.84
C ASP A 122 -66.20 2.13 9.47
N PHE A 123 -65.13 2.75 9.93
CA PHE A 123 -63.77 2.36 9.53
C PHE A 123 -63.29 1.05 10.16
N GLN A 124 -63.93 0.58 11.24
CA GLN A 124 -63.56 -0.69 11.89
C GLN A 124 -64.36 -1.87 11.32
N THR A 125 -65.68 -1.71 11.20
CA THR A 125 -66.60 -2.77 10.78
C THR A 125 -66.84 -2.81 9.28
N TYR A 126 -66.61 -1.70 8.57
CA TYR A 126 -66.90 -1.45 7.14
C TYR A 126 -68.39 -1.47 6.79
N GLU A 127 -69.27 -1.37 7.79
CA GLU A 127 -70.70 -1.28 7.59
C GLU A 127 -71.12 0.14 7.19
N LEU A 128 -72.20 0.25 6.43
CA LEU A 128 -72.74 1.53 5.98
C LEU A 128 -73.37 2.27 7.17
N VAL A 129 -72.87 3.48 7.46
CA VAL A 129 -73.41 4.36 8.50
C VAL A 129 -74.49 5.26 7.90
N GLU A 130 -74.15 6.01 6.85
CA GLU A 130 -75.08 6.95 6.22
C GLU A 130 -74.78 7.13 4.73
N THR A 131 -75.82 7.22 3.89
CA THR A 131 -75.68 7.67 2.49
C THR A 131 -76.18 9.11 2.39
N LEU A 132 -75.30 10.03 2.01
CA LEU A 132 -75.62 11.46 1.95
C LEU A 132 -76.53 11.77 0.75
N ALA A 133 -77.84 11.81 0.98
CA ALA A 133 -78.82 12.10 -0.09
C ALA A 133 -78.58 13.45 -0.80
N ARG A 134 -78.05 14.46 -0.08
CA ARG A 134 -77.68 15.78 -0.63
C ARG A 134 -76.57 15.71 -1.68
N THR A 135 -75.81 14.62 -1.74
CA THR A 135 -74.68 14.43 -2.67
C THR A 135 -75.06 13.75 -3.99
N ARG A 136 -76.36 13.62 -4.30
CA ARG A 136 -76.80 12.98 -5.55
C ARG A 136 -76.22 13.65 -6.80
N ASN A 137 -75.55 12.87 -7.64
CA ASN A 137 -74.74 13.32 -8.78
C ASN A 137 -73.41 13.97 -8.37
N ALA A 138 -72.79 13.47 -7.30
CA ALA A 138 -71.42 13.85 -6.94
C ALA A 138 -70.44 13.42 -8.04
N SER A 139 -69.50 14.30 -8.38
CA SER A 139 -68.46 14.05 -9.38
C SER A 139 -67.11 13.67 -8.78
N CYS A 140 -66.78 14.24 -7.61
CA CYS A 140 -65.58 13.93 -6.83
C CYS A 140 -65.71 14.51 -5.42
N PHE A 141 -64.87 14.03 -4.51
CA PHE A 141 -64.70 14.62 -3.19
C PHE A 141 -63.22 14.72 -2.79
N ALA A 142 -62.95 15.53 -1.76
CA ALA A 142 -61.64 15.66 -1.15
C ALA A 142 -61.76 15.81 0.38
N VAL A 143 -60.88 15.14 1.11
CA VAL A 143 -60.82 15.16 2.59
C VAL A 143 -59.52 15.81 3.03
N THR A 144 -59.57 16.58 4.13
CA THR A 144 -58.38 17.07 4.84
C THR A 144 -58.64 17.03 6.35
N SER A 145 -57.59 16.81 7.14
CA SER A 145 -57.61 16.96 8.59
C SER A 145 -56.50 17.91 9.01
N ASN A 146 -56.85 18.88 9.85
CA ASN A 146 -55.96 19.98 10.23
C ASN A 146 -56.16 20.35 11.69
N ILE A 147 -55.06 20.68 12.38
CA ILE A 147 -55.09 21.28 13.71
C ILE A 147 -55.22 22.79 13.54
N ILE A 148 -56.37 23.35 13.91
CA ILE A 148 -56.67 24.78 13.82
C ILE A 148 -56.84 25.30 15.24
N LYS A 149 -56.19 26.42 15.57
CA LYS A 149 -56.42 27.09 16.86
C LYS A 149 -57.71 27.88 16.78
N ASP A 150 -58.63 27.63 17.69
CA ASP A 150 -59.88 28.38 17.77
C ASP A 150 -59.56 29.88 17.99
N PRO A 151 -60.02 30.79 17.11
CA PRO A 151 -59.75 32.23 17.23
C PRO A 151 -60.31 32.86 18.51
N ALA A 152 -61.29 32.24 19.18
CA ALA A 152 -61.86 32.75 20.43
C ALA A 152 -61.09 32.28 21.68
N THR A 153 -60.63 31.02 21.72
CA THR A 153 -60.04 30.40 22.92
C THR A 153 -58.54 30.13 22.82
N GLY A 154 -57.96 30.15 21.61
CA GLY A 154 -56.54 29.84 21.35
C GLY A 154 -56.18 28.36 21.52
N ILE A 155 -57.16 27.50 21.84
CA ILE A 155 -56.98 26.06 22.05
C ILE A 155 -56.87 25.38 20.67
N PRO A 156 -55.90 24.47 20.46
CA PRO A 156 -55.79 23.71 19.23
C PRO A 156 -56.91 22.67 19.12
N GLU A 157 -57.79 22.84 18.13
CA GLU A 157 -58.88 21.94 17.80
C GLU A 157 -58.54 21.16 16.53
N ILE A 158 -58.84 19.86 16.49
CA ILE A 158 -58.67 19.04 15.28
C ILE A 158 -59.96 19.15 14.45
N ILE A 159 -59.85 19.76 13.28
CA ILE A 159 -60.97 19.95 12.37
C ILE A 159 -60.73 19.12 11.10
N SER A 160 -61.61 18.16 10.86
CA SER A 160 -61.64 17.41 9.60
C SER A 160 -62.69 17.99 8.66
N ARG A 161 -62.38 18.10 7.37
CA ARG A 161 -63.29 18.68 6.37
C ARG A 161 -63.43 17.78 5.16
N LEU A 162 -64.67 17.60 4.70
CA LEU A 162 -65.02 16.90 3.47
C LEU A 162 -65.66 17.90 2.49
N ALA A 163 -65.04 18.06 1.33
CA ALA A 163 -65.58 18.81 0.21
C ALA A 163 -66.12 17.84 -0.85
N VAL A 164 -67.38 17.98 -1.23
CA VAL A 164 -68.01 17.17 -2.29
C VAL A 164 -68.51 18.09 -3.40
N ALA A 165 -68.06 17.84 -4.64
CA ALA A 165 -68.55 18.54 -5.82
C ALA A 165 -69.81 17.84 -6.36
N VAL A 166 -70.91 18.57 -6.43
CA VAL A 166 -72.20 18.10 -6.95
C VAL A 166 -72.67 19.06 -8.04
N LYS A 167 -72.54 18.67 -9.31
CA LYS A 167 -72.82 19.54 -10.46
C LYS A 167 -72.10 20.90 -10.32
N ARG A 168 -72.84 22.00 -10.16
CA ARG A 168 -72.37 23.39 -10.01
C ARG A 168 -72.39 23.86 -8.55
N LYS A 169 -72.34 22.94 -7.60
CA LYS A 169 -72.36 23.22 -6.16
C LYS A 169 -71.19 22.50 -5.49
N LEU A 170 -70.60 23.14 -4.49
CA LEU A 170 -69.64 22.53 -3.58
C LEU A 170 -70.29 22.46 -2.21
N LEU A 171 -70.40 21.24 -1.69
CA LEU A 171 -70.93 20.98 -0.35
C LEU A 171 -69.77 20.65 0.59
N LEU A 172 -69.77 21.23 1.77
CA LEU A 172 -68.69 21.15 2.74
C LEU A 172 -69.23 20.69 4.09
N TRP A 173 -68.70 19.57 4.57
CA TRP A 173 -68.95 19.04 5.92
C TRP A 173 -67.70 19.25 6.77
N SER A 174 -67.90 19.59 8.04
CA SER A 174 -66.83 19.68 9.04
C SER A 174 -67.11 18.73 10.20
N TRP A 175 -66.05 18.11 10.69
CA TRP A 175 -66.05 17.41 11.97
C TRP A 175 -65.23 18.22 12.96
N HIS A 176 -65.85 18.49 14.11
CA HIS A 176 -65.26 19.20 15.24
C HIS A 176 -65.16 18.19 16.38
N GLU A 177 -63.96 17.99 16.93
CA GLU A 177 -63.70 17.01 18.00
C GLU A 177 -64.24 15.58 17.71
N SER A 178 -64.22 15.16 16.43
CA SER A 178 -64.72 13.87 15.93
C SER A 178 -66.25 13.77 15.75
N GLU A 179 -67.01 14.81 16.09
CA GLU A 179 -68.45 14.89 15.85
C GLU A 179 -68.76 15.65 14.56
N LEU A 180 -69.76 15.19 13.81
CA LEU A 180 -70.18 15.82 12.57
C LEU A 180 -70.97 17.11 12.88
N HIS A 181 -70.51 18.24 12.36
CA HIS A 181 -71.23 19.50 12.49
C HIS A 181 -72.56 19.45 11.71
N PRO A 182 -73.68 19.88 12.31
CA PRO A 182 -75.01 19.78 11.68
C PRO A 182 -75.16 20.67 10.45
N ASP A 183 -74.47 21.82 10.42
CA ASP A 183 -74.52 22.74 9.30
C ASP A 183 -73.58 22.33 8.17
N VAL A 184 -74.17 22.12 6.98
CA VAL A 184 -73.42 21.88 5.74
C VAL A 184 -73.34 23.18 4.97
N THR A 185 -72.12 23.66 4.73
CA THR A 185 -71.93 24.89 3.94
C THR A 185 -72.02 24.58 2.44
N GLU A 186 -72.83 25.37 1.73
CA GLU A 186 -73.08 25.21 0.30
C GLU A 186 -72.55 26.41 -0.48
N VAL A 187 -71.64 26.17 -1.40
CA VAL A 187 -71.07 27.20 -2.28
C VAL A 187 -71.53 26.96 -3.71
N SER A 188 -72.21 27.95 -4.30
CA SER A 188 -72.66 27.91 -5.69
C SER A 188 -71.54 28.31 -6.65
N LEU A 189 -71.36 27.55 -7.73
CA LEU A 189 -70.27 27.72 -8.69
C LEU A 189 -70.79 28.03 -10.10
N THR A 190 -69.96 28.73 -10.88
CA THR A 190 -70.27 29.04 -12.28
C THR A 190 -70.20 27.82 -13.19
N GLU A 191 -69.44 26.79 -12.81
CA GLU A 191 -69.18 25.60 -13.63
C GLU A 191 -69.04 24.34 -12.77
N THR A 192 -69.05 23.18 -13.43
CA THR A 192 -68.89 21.88 -12.78
C THR A 192 -67.42 21.56 -12.50
N ILE A 193 -67.13 21.10 -11.29
CA ILE A 193 -65.77 20.67 -10.89
C ILE A 193 -65.55 19.20 -11.25
N ARG A 194 -64.40 18.89 -11.84
CA ARG A 194 -63.96 17.52 -12.15
C ARG A 194 -62.86 16.99 -11.23
N SER A 195 -62.10 17.87 -10.58
CA SER A 195 -61.05 17.50 -9.61
C SER A 195 -61.07 18.49 -8.46
N LEU A 196 -61.00 17.98 -7.22
CA LEU A 196 -60.93 18.74 -5.99
C LEU A 196 -59.64 18.41 -5.23
N THR A 197 -58.95 19.42 -4.73
CA THR A 197 -57.75 19.24 -3.90
C THR A 197 -57.67 20.36 -2.87
N TRP A 198 -57.48 20.00 -1.60
CA TRP A 198 -57.23 20.98 -0.54
C TRP A 198 -55.81 21.56 -0.67
N ALA A 199 -55.67 22.88 -0.69
CA ALA A 199 -54.36 23.54 -0.67
C ALA A 199 -53.85 23.77 0.75
N ASN A 200 -54.75 24.17 1.63
CA ASN A 200 -54.48 24.32 3.05
C ASN A 200 -55.77 23.96 3.83
N ALA A 201 -55.81 24.23 5.13
CA ALA A 201 -56.96 23.89 5.96
C ALA A 201 -58.27 24.52 5.46
N THR A 202 -58.23 25.73 4.90
CA THR A 202 -59.41 26.57 4.58
C THR A 202 -59.66 26.77 3.10
N LYS A 203 -58.64 26.61 2.25
CA LYS A 203 -58.70 26.83 0.80
C LYS A 203 -58.74 25.47 0.07
N VAL A 204 -59.74 25.31 -0.78
CA VAL A 204 -59.90 24.16 -1.68
C VAL A 204 -59.81 24.62 -3.13
N PHE A 205 -59.01 23.91 -3.92
CA PHE A 205 -58.85 24.13 -5.35
C PHE A 205 -59.74 23.15 -6.12
N GLY A 206 -60.69 23.71 -6.86
CA GLY A 206 -61.57 22.97 -7.75
C GLY A 206 -61.21 23.25 -9.20
N ARG A 207 -60.83 22.22 -9.95
CA ARG A 207 -60.49 22.37 -11.37
C ARG A 207 -61.68 22.02 -12.26
N ARG A 208 -61.97 22.93 -13.19
CA ARG A 208 -63.04 22.83 -14.19
C ARG A 208 -62.69 21.77 -15.24
N GLY A 209 -63.70 21.06 -15.72
CA GLY A 209 -63.58 20.25 -16.93
C GLY A 209 -63.75 21.12 -18.16
N SER A 210 -62.86 21.04 -19.14
CA SER A 210 -63.01 21.80 -20.38
C SER A 210 -64.14 21.20 -21.23
N ALA A 211 -65.35 21.73 -21.08
CA ALA A 211 -66.27 21.87 -22.20
C ALA A 211 -66.10 23.31 -22.69
N GLY A 212 -65.76 23.49 -23.97
CA GLY A 212 -65.14 24.70 -24.50
C GLY A 212 -65.71 26.03 -24.00
N ALA A 213 -64.84 26.86 -23.41
CA ALA A 213 -65.02 28.31 -23.31
C ALA A 213 -63.64 28.97 -23.10
N GLN A 214 -63.32 29.90 -24.00
CA GLN A 214 -62.23 30.87 -23.87
C GLN A 214 -62.45 31.74 -22.65
N GLY A 215 -61.39 32.04 -21.89
CA GLY A 215 -61.43 33.08 -20.86
C GLY A 215 -60.59 32.77 -19.62
N GLY A 216 -59.27 32.77 -19.77
CA GLY A 216 -58.31 32.69 -18.68
C GLY A 216 -56.91 32.51 -19.25
N ARG A 217 -55.94 33.26 -18.74
CA ARG A 217 -54.56 33.50 -19.25
C ARG A 217 -53.65 32.25 -19.42
N PHE A 218 -54.19 31.07 -19.76
CA PHE A 218 -53.44 30.03 -20.47
C PHE A 218 -53.22 30.54 -21.89
N GLY A 219 -52.07 31.19 -22.10
CA GLY A 219 -51.62 31.62 -23.41
C GLY A 219 -51.67 30.47 -24.41
N ALA A 220 -52.15 30.79 -25.60
CA ALA A 220 -52.11 29.92 -26.76
C ALA A 220 -50.67 29.49 -27.05
N VAL A 221 -50.30 28.28 -26.65
CA VAL A 221 -49.14 27.57 -27.17
C VAL A 221 -49.56 26.11 -27.39
N THR A 222 -49.66 25.76 -28.67
CA THR A 222 -49.82 24.42 -29.25
C THR A 222 -51.17 23.70 -29.08
N THR A 223 -52.20 24.22 -29.74
CA THR A 223 -53.16 23.37 -30.47
C THR A 223 -53.07 23.67 -31.97
N SER A 224 -51.87 23.49 -32.51
CA SER A 224 -51.63 23.35 -33.95
C SER A 224 -51.08 21.95 -34.22
N GLY A 225 -51.81 20.94 -33.74
CA GLY A 225 -51.77 19.58 -34.27
C GLY A 225 -53.11 19.35 -34.93
N MET A 226 -53.10 19.04 -36.24
CA MET A 226 -54.28 18.80 -37.06
C MET A 226 -55.39 18.05 -36.31
N GLY A 227 -56.56 18.67 -36.23
CA GLY A 227 -57.76 18.01 -35.74
C GLY A 227 -58.13 16.85 -36.66
N TYR A 228 -58.09 15.64 -36.12
CA TYR A 228 -59.03 14.60 -36.53
C TYR A 228 -60.40 15.01 -35.99
N MET A 229 -61.09 15.91 -36.72
CA MET A 229 -62.51 16.16 -36.49
C MET A 229 -63.27 14.90 -36.90
N GLY A 230 -63.55 14.03 -35.92
CA GLY A 230 -64.46 12.90 -36.11
C GLY A 230 -63.95 11.59 -35.55
N LEU A 231 -63.82 11.48 -34.23
CA LEU A 231 -63.95 10.26 -33.41
C LEU A 231 -63.58 10.66 -31.98
N GLY A 232 -64.48 10.45 -31.01
CA GLY A 232 -64.44 11.01 -29.66
C GLY A 232 -63.09 10.87 -28.93
N GLY A 233 -62.21 11.86 -29.11
CA GLY A 233 -60.89 11.91 -28.52
C GLY A 233 -60.99 11.97 -27.00
N TYR A 234 -60.30 11.03 -26.35
CA TYR A 234 -60.14 10.98 -24.90
C TYR A 234 -59.46 12.26 -24.40
N ILE A 235 -60.21 13.11 -23.69
CA ILE A 235 -59.67 14.31 -23.04
C ILE A 235 -59.21 13.89 -21.63
N PRO A 236 -57.91 13.96 -21.31
CA PRO A 236 -57.38 13.60 -20.00
C PRO A 236 -58.05 14.39 -18.87
N LYS A 237 -58.30 13.74 -17.74
CA LYS A 237 -58.86 14.42 -16.56
C LYS A 237 -57.84 15.44 -16.04
N PRO A 238 -58.22 16.69 -15.77
CA PRO A 238 -57.31 17.67 -15.18
C PRO A 238 -56.96 17.24 -13.75
N LEU A 239 -55.67 17.13 -13.45
CA LEU A 239 -55.17 16.73 -12.13
C LEU A 239 -54.60 17.92 -11.35
N SER A 240 -54.62 17.78 -10.03
CA SER A 240 -54.05 18.71 -9.07
C SER A 240 -53.48 17.92 -7.89
N ALA A 241 -52.28 18.26 -7.43
CA ALA A 241 -51.64 17.65 -6.28
C ALA A 241 -51.02 18.73 -5.38
N ARG A 242 -51.19 18.60 -4.07
CA ARG A 242 -50.56 19.49 -3.08
C ARG A 242 -49.09 19.10 -2.88
N LEU A 243 -48.22 20.10 -2.85
CA LEU A 243 -46.78 19.96 -2.60
C LEU A 243 -46.42 20.44 -1.18
N ALA A 244 -45.13 20.48 -0.85
CA ALA A 244 -44.65 21.10 0.38
C ALA A 244 -44.87 22.62 0.38
N GLU A 245 -44.93 23.23 1.57
CA GLU A 245 -44.89 24.70 1.75
C GLU A 245 -46.05 25.49 1.13
N GLY A 246 -47.21 24.86 0.91
CA GLY A 246 -48.40 25.55 0.37
C GLY A 246 -48.42 25.68 -1.15
N GLU A 247 -47.47 25.04 -1.84
CA GLU A 247 -47.47 24.98 -3.30
C GLU A 247 -48.41 23.87 -3.82
N LEU A 248 -48.94 24.04 -5.03
CA LEU A 248 -49.69 23.01 -5.74
C LEU A 248 -49.15 22.79 -7.15
N LEU A 249 -49.19 21.54 -7.61
CA LEU A 249 -48.93 21.15 -8.97
C LEU A 249 -50.26 20.97 -9.71
N LEU A 250 -50.42 21.64 -10.84
CA LEU A 250 -51.51 21.44 -11.79
C LEU A 250 -50.97 20.69 -13.01
N ALA A 251 -51.63 19.60 -13.42
CA ALA A 251 -51.25 18.88 -14.64
C ALA A 251 -52.41 18.83 -15.63
N LYS A 252 -52.18 19.33 -16.86
CA LYS A 252 -53.11 19.25 -17.98
C LYS A 252 -52.43 18.50 -19.11
N ASP A 253 -53.01 17.38 -19.52
CA ASP A 253 -52.46 16.57 -20.61
C ASP A 253 -50.99 16.21 -20.30
N ILE A 254 -50.02 16.67 -21.10
CA ILE A 254 -48.58 16.44 -20.90
C ILE A 254 -47.85 17.59 -20.18
N ASN A 255 -48.56 18.69 -19.86
CA ASN A 255 -47.96 19.90 -19.31
C ASN A 255 -48.29 20.06 -17.82
N THR A 256 -47.35 20.62 -17.06
CA THR A 256 -47.56 20.94 -15.64
C THR A 256 -47.26 22.39 -15.33
N GLN A 257 -47.95 22.93 -14.33
CA GLN A 257 -47.69 24.26 -13.79
C GLN A 257 -47.71 24.22 -12.27
N PHE A 258 -46.71 24.87 -11.67
CA PHE A 258 -46.65 25.07 -10.22
C PHE A 258 -47.39 26.37 -9.87
N ILE A 259 -48.19 26.34 -8.81
CA ILE A 259 -48.90 27.51 -8.27
C ILE A 259 -48.69 27.62 -6.76
N ASN A 260 -48.82 28.81 -6.20
CA ASN A 260 -48.94 29.01 -4.75
C ASN A 260 -50.40 28.86 -4.27
N ASP A 261 -50.64 29.00 -2.96
CA ASP A 261 -51.96 28.88 -2.35
C ASP A 261 -52.87 30.10 -2.61
N GLU A 262 -52.36 31.16 -3.23
CA GLU A 262 -53.13 32.27 -3.82
C GLU A 262 -53.55 32.01 -5.28
N GLY A 263 -53.08 30.92 -5.88
CA GLY A 263 -53.37 30.59 -7.29
C GLY A 263 -52.52 31.35 -8.30
N GLN A 264 -51.41 31.95 -7.89
CA GLN A 264 -50.42 32.57 -8.75
C GLN A 264 -49.39 31.53 -9.24
N PRO A 265 -48.94 31.62 -10.51
CA PRO A 265 -47.96 30.69 -11.05
C PRO A 265 -46.56 30.92 -10.45
N LEU A 266 -45.85 29.82 -10.17
CA LEU A 266 -44.45 29.83 -9.72
C LEU A 266 -43.50 29.64 -10.92
N GLU A 267 -42.35 30.32 -10.90
CA GLU A 267 -41.29 30.18 -11.92
C GLU A 267 -40.47 28.90 -11.74
N LYS A 268 -41.13 27.74 -11.70
CA LYS A 268 -40.49 26.42 -11.67
C LYS A 268 -40.59 25.75 -13.04
N ASN A 269 -39.54 25.01 -13.39
CA ASN A 269 -39.50 24.27 -14.65
C ASN A 269 -40.66 23.28 -14.74
N GLN A 270 -41.34 23.27 -15.90
CA GLN A 270 -42.40 22.29 -16.16
C GLN A 270 -41.82 20.88 -16.23
N ILE A 271 -42.58 19.89 -15.77
CA ILE A 271 -42.24 18.48 -15.88
C ILE A 271 -42.77 17.98 -17.23
N PRO A 272 -41.90 17.60 -18.19
CA PRO A 272 -42.35 17.09 -19.47
C PRO A 272 -42.80 15.64 -19.31
N TRP A 273 -44.10 15.38 -19.47
CA TRP A 273 -44.63 14.02 -19.48
C TRP A 273 -44.60 13.44 -20.89
N GLN A 274 -44.17 12.19 -21.05
CA GLN A 274 -44.26 11.48 -22.34
C GLN A 274 -45.72 11.15 -22.69
N THR A 275 -46.55 10.91 -21.68
CA THR A 275 -47.99 10.60 -21.79
C THR A 275 -48.75 11.30 -20.67
N ALA A 276 -50.01 11.69 -20.90
CA ALA A 276 -50.81 12.35 -19.88
C ALA A 276 -50.96 11.48 -18.62
N PRO A 277 -50.61 11.97 -17.42
CA PRO A 277 -50.72 11.20 -16.19
C PRO A 277 -52.19 11.00 -15.80
N GLU A 278 -52.54 9.81 -15.33
CA GLU A 278 -53.90 9.50 -14.86
C GLU A 278 -54.13 9.88 -13.39
N ALA A 279 -53.07 9.92 -12.58
CA ALA A 279 -53.06 10.42 -11.20
C ALA A 279 -51.65 10.92 -10.84
N ILE A 280 -51.54 11.80 -9.83
CA ILE A 280 -50.28 12.44 -9.41
C ILE A 280 -50.20 12.40 -7.89
N GLY A 281 -49.10 11.88 -7.35
CA GLY A 281 -48.77 11.93 -5.92
C GLY A 281 -47.42 12.60 -5.69
N TYR A 282 -47.29 13.37 -4.60
CA TYR A 282 -46.07 14.09 -4.24
C TYR A 282 -45.43 13.54 -2.97
N SER A 283 -44.10 13.41 -2.97
CA SER A 283 -43.32 12.95 -1.82
C SER A 283 -41.94 13.58 -1.73
N TYR A 284 -41.62 14.24 -0.62
CA TYR A 284 -40.28 14.78 -0.41
C TYR A 284 -39.23 13.64 -0.28
N PRO A 285 -38.08 13.66 -1.00
CA PRO A 285 -37.51 14.74 -1.81
C PRO A 285 -37.74 14.62 -3.34
N CYS A 286 -38.61 13.72 -3.81
CA CYS A 286 -38.78 13.43 -5.25
C CYS A 286 -39.93 14.21 -5.92
N THR A 287 -39.76 14.48 -7.22
CA THR A 287 -40.81 15.02 -8.08
C THR A 287 -41.95 14.00 -8.25
N PRO A 288 -43.18 14.48 -8.47
CA PRO A 288 -44.35 13.59 -8.50
C PRO A 288 -44.26 12.61 -9.66
N THR A 289 -44.74 11.39 -9.44
CA THR A 289 -44.79 10.30 -10.44
C THR A 289 -46.25 9.92 -10.74
N PRO A 290 -46.54 9.30 -11.91
CA PRO A 290 -47.90 8.94 -12.28
C PRO A 290 -48.38 7.71 -11.50
N MET A 291 -49.62 7.81 -11.02
CA MET A 291 -50.39 6.81 -10.26
C MET A 291 -49.90 6.56 -8.83
N LEU A 292 -50.39 7.38 -7.88
CA LEU A 292 -50.10 7.20 -6.45
C LEU A 292 -51.31 7.44 -5.55
N SER A 293 -51.38 6.65 -4.47
CA SER A 293 -52.11 6.96 -3.24
C SER A 293 -51.09 7.15 -2.12
N LEU A 294 -51.14 8.29 -1.43
CA LEU A 294 -50.22 8.65 -0.36
C LEU A 294 -50.80 8.22 1.00
N ALA A 295 -50.15 7.25 1.64
CA ALA A 295 -50.33 6.99 3.06
C ALA A 295 -49.26 7.74 3.86
N GLN A 296 -49.66 8.38 4.95
CA GLN A 296 -48.74 8.87 5.97
C GLN A 296 -48.03 7.68 6.62
N GLY A 297 -46.76 7.48 6.25
CA GLY A 297 -45.82 6.55 6.90
C GLY A 297 -45.35 5.39 6.02
N LYS A 298 -44.04 5.40 5.67
CA LYS A 298 -43.22 4.27 5.17
C LYS A 298 -43.40 3.76 3.71
N GLY A 299 -43.63 4.64 2.73
CA GLY A 299 -43.38 4.37 1.30
C GLY A 299 -44.53 4.70 0.35
N PHE A 300 -44.31 4.57 -0.95
CA PHE A 300 -45.29 4.92 -2.00
C PHE A 300 -45.87 3.69 -2.69
N HIS A 301 -47.18 3.72 -2.94
CA HIS A 301 -47.88 2.67 -3.67
C HIS A 301 -48.39 3.21 -5.01
N ALA A 302 -48.15 2.45 -6.08
CA ALA A 302 -48.67 2.72 -7.41
C ALA A 302 -49.62 1.59 -7.82
N SER A 303 -50.71 1.89 -8.53
CA SER A 303 -51.67 0.87 -8.98
C SER A 303 -51.97 0.99 -10.47
N SER A 304 -52.12 -0.15 -11.12
CA SER A 304 -52.74 -0.32 -12.44
C SER A 304 -54.06 -1.08 -12.25
N GLU A 305 -54.83 -1.29 -13.33
CA GLU A 305 -56.11 -2.01 -13.31
C GLU A 305 -56.02 -3.41 -12.67
N ARG A 306 -54.83 -4.02 -12.65
CA ARG A 306 -54.61 -5.40 -12.17
C ARG A 306 -53.53 -5.56 -11.11
N CYS A 307 -52.65 -4.59 -10.93
CA CYS A 307 -51.51 -4.73 -10.04
C CYS A 307 -51.33 -3.51 -9.15
N VAL A 308 -50.91 -3.72 -7.91
CA VAL A 308 -50.44 -2.66 -7.00
C VAL A 308 -48.97 -2.93 -6.72
N TRP A 309 -48.13 -1.92 -6.89
CA TRP A 309 -46.71 -1.94 -6.59
C TRP A 309 -46.40 -1.08 -5.37
N LYS A 310 -45.42 -1.51 -4.57
CA LYS A 310 -44.76 -0.70 -3.56
C LYS A 310 -43.40 -0.26 -4.10
N MET A 311 -43.13 1.04 -4.05
CA MET A 311 -41.86 1.62 -4.46
C MET A 311 -40.93 1.71 -3.25
N GLY A 312 -39.80 0.99 -3.29
CA GLY A 312 -38.75 1.07 -2.28
C GLY A 312 -37.56 1.88 -2.78
N ALA A 313 -36.90 2.65 -1.90
CA ALA A 313 -35.64 3.30 -2.24
C ALA A 313 -34.58 2.24 -2.57
N THR A 314 -33.77 2.47 -3.61
CA THR A 314 -32.64 1.60 -3.95
C THR A 314 -31.44 1.87 -3.04
N ASP A 315 -30.75 0.81 -2.63
CA ASP A 315 -29.51 0.93 -1.85
C ASP A 315 -28.41 1.59 -2.71
N TYR A 316 -27.64 2.50 -2.11
CA TYR A 316 -26.57 3.23 -2.79
C TYR A 316 -25.50 2.30 -3.38
N ASP A 317 -25.16 1.19 -2.69
CA ASP A 317 -24.24 0.16 -3.21
C ASP A 317 -24.68 -0.38 -4.58
N SER A 318 -25.99 -0.56 -4.78
CA SER A 318 -26.54 -1.07 -6.05
C SER A 318 -26.51 0.01 -7.13
N GLN A 319 -26.73 1.27 -6.77
CA GLN A 319 -26.63 2.40 -7.70
C GLN A 319 -25.19 2.59 -8.19
N ILE A 320 -24.21 2.47 -7.29
CA ILE A 320 -22.78 2.55 -7.62
C ILE A 320 -22.40 1.41 -8.58
N LYS A 321 -22.82 0.17 -8.30
CA LYS A 321 -22.59 -0.98 -9.21
C LYS A 321 -23.16 -0.75 -10.60
N GLN A 322 -24.38 -0.23 -10.70
CA GLN A 322 -24.98 0.09 -12.00
C GLN A 322 -24.19 1.17 -12.77
N LEU A 323 -23.67 2.18 -12.07
CA LEU A 323 -22.82 3.20 -12.69
C LEU A 323 -21.48 2.65 -13.17
N VAL A 324 -20.88 1.75 -12.38
CA VAL A 324 -19.65 1.03 -12.73
C VAL A 324 -19.88 0.16 -13.97
N GLU A 325 -20.98 -0.60 -14.03
CA GLU A 325 -21.37 -1.42 -15.20
C GLU A 325 -21.64 -0.54 -16.45
N ALA A 326 -22.21 0.65 -16.25
CA ALA A 326 -22.43 1.63 -17.32
C ALA A 326 -21.16 2.43 -17.73
N ALA A 327 -20.00 2.14 -17.11
CA ALA A 327 -18.75 2.86 -17.28
C ALA A 327 -18.81 4.39 -16.98
N GLY A 328 -19.77 4.80 -16.15
CA GLY A 328 -19.96 6.14 -15.58
C GLY A 328 -19.18 6.31 -14.28
N TYR A 329 -17.85 6.21 -14.37
CA TYR A 329 -16.99 6.20 -13.20
C TYR A 329 -16.89 7.55 -12.49
N ASP A 330 -17.01 8.66 -13.22
CA ASP A 330 -16.94 10.00 -12.64
C ASP A 330 -18.16 10.30 -11.77
N GLU A 331 -19.35 9.88 -12.22
CA GLU A 331 -20.58 9.96 -11.45
C GLU A 331 -20.53 9.04 -10.22
N ALA A 332 -19.99 7.83 -10.37
CA ALA A 332 -19.82 6.89 -9.27
C ALA A 332 -18.87 7.43 -8.19
N ILE A 333 -17.72 8.00 -8.58
CA ILE A 333 -16.77 8.62 -7.65
C ILE A 333 -17.40 9.82 -6.95
N SER A 334 -18.11 10.69 -7.67
CA SER A 334 -18.80 11.83 -7.07
C SER A 334 -19.84 11.42 -6.04
N ILE A 335 -20.62 10.36 -6.31
CA ILE A 335 -21.59 9.81 -5.36
C ILE A 335 -20.87 9.24 -4.14
N LEU A 336 -19.80 8.47 -4.34
CA LEU A 336 -19.00 7.91 -3.26
C LEU A 336 -18.40 9.01 -2.37
N ASP A 337 -17.90 10.10 -2.95
CA ASP A 337 -17.35 11.24 -2.19
C ASP A 337 -18.42 11.98 -1.37
N MET A 338 -19.64 12.12 -1.91
CA MET A 338 -20.77 12.79 -1.23
C MET A 338 -21.38 11.96 -0.10
N LEU A 339 -21.31 10.62 -0.16
CA LEU A 339 -21.94 9.74 0.83
C LEU A 339 -21.09 9.59 2.11
N GLU A 340 -21.75 9.56 3.26
CA GLU A 340 -21.13 9.22 4.54
C GLU A 340 -20.85 7.71 4.65
N ASP A 341 -19.79 7.35 5.36
CA ASP A 341 -19.30 5.97 5.49
C ASP A 341 -20.35 5.02 6.08
N ALA A 342 -21.27 5.52 6.91
CA ALA A 342 -22.32 4.73 7.54
C ALA A 342 -23.40 4.21 6.56
N LEU A 343 -23.50 4.80 5.37
CA LEU A 343 -24.51 4.45 4.35
C LEU A 343 -24.01 3.36 3.39
N LEU A 344 -22.72 3.03 3.41
CA LEU A 344 -22.07 2.10 2.51
C LEU A 344 -21.41 0.97 3.29
N ARG A 345 -21.35 -0.23 2.70
CA ARG A 345 -20.68 -1.37 3.36
C ARG A 345 -19.17 -1.17 3.47
N ASN A 346 -18.54 -0.69 2.40
CA ASN A 346 -17.12 -0.38 2.36
C ASN A 346 -16.84 0.73 1.33
N LYS A 347 -16.87 1.98 1.79
CA LYS A 347 -16.64 3.16 0.93
C LYS A 347 -15.23 3.18 0.35
N ALA A 348 -14.22 2.95 1.19
CA ALA A 348 -12.81 3.03 0.79
C ALA A 348 -12.49 2.00 -0.31
N GLU A 349 -12.90 0.75 -0.14
CA GLU A 349 -12.69 -0.30 -1.14
C GLU A 349 -13.46 -0.03 -2.44
N SER A 350 -14.72 0.43 -2.35
CA SER A 350 -15.55 0.74 -3.52
C SER A 350 -14.99 1.91 -4.33
N LEU A 351 -14.50 2.95 -3.65
CA LEU A 351 -13.84 4.11 -4.25
C LEU A 351 -12.54 3.70 -4.93
N ARG A 352 -11.71 2.92 -4.23
CA ARG A 352 -10.48 2.36 -4.77
C ARG A 352 -10.71 1.55 -6.04
N GLU A 353 -11.65 0.60 -6.03
CA GLU A 353 -11.98 -0.23 -7.21
C GLU A 353 -12.52 0.61 -8.36
N THR A 354 -13.40 1.59 -8.08
CA THR A 354 -13.97 2.48 -9.10
C THR A 354 -12.89 3.36 -9.74
N LYS A 355 -11.98 3.93 -8.95
CA LYS A 355 -10.82 4.71 -9.46
C LYS A 355 -9.88 3.83 -10.29
N MET A 356 -9.63 2.57 -9.90
CA MET A 356 -8.84 1.63 -10.70
C MET A 356 -9.50 1.34 -12.06
N LEU A 357 -10.80 1.03 -12.09
CA LEU A 357 -11.52 0.77 -13.34
C LEU A 357 -11.55 2.00 -14.27
N LYS A 358 -11.63 3.21 -13.71
CA LYS A 358 -11.46 4.46 -14.45
C LYS A 358 -10.06 4.56 -15.06
N ALA A 359 -9.01 4.25 -14.29
CA ALA A 359 -7.64 4.25 -14.78
C ALA A 359 -7.44 3.23 -15.91
N GLU A 360 -8.04 2.03 -15.83
CA GLU A 360 -8.04 1.03 -16.92
C GLU A 360 -8.71 1.56 -18.20
N LYS A 361 -9.87 2.24 -18.06
CA LYS A 361 -10.56 2.88 -19.19
C LYS A 361 -9.67 3.94 -19.86
N LEU A 362 -8.99 4.78 -19.07
CA LEU A 362 -8.07 5.80 -19.56
C LEU A 362 -6.84 5.21 -20.25
N PHE A 363 -6.33 4.08 -19.74
CA PHE A 363 -5.23 3.35 -20.36
C PHE A 363 -5.61 2.87 -21.76
N ARG A 364 -6.79 2.26 -21.92
CA ARG A 364 -7.32 1.84 -23.24
C ARG A 364 -7.54 3.03 -24.19
N GLN A 365 -7.78 4.22 -23.66
CA GLN A 365 -7.89 5.47 -24.43
C GLN A 365 -6.54 6.13 -24.77
N LYS A 366 -5.41 5.44 -24.52
CA LYS A 366 -4.04 5.95 -24.72
C LYS A 366 -3.67 7.17 -23.86
N GLN A 367 -4.45 7.46 -22.82
CA GLN A 367 -4.16 8.53 -21.86
C GLN A 367 -3.29 7.98 -20.73
N TYR A 368 -2.09 7.49 -21.07
CA TYR A 368 -1.22 6.75 -20.16
C TYR A 368 -0.84 7.53 -18.90
N ARG A 369 -0.51 8.82 -19.05
CA ARG A 369 -0.16 9.68 -17.92
C ARG A 369 -1.30 9.79 -16.90
N LYS A 370 -2.50 10.20 -17.35
CA LYS A 370 -3.68 10.33 -16.48
C LYS A 370 -4.09 8.99 -15.84
N SER A 371 -3.93 7.89 -16.57
CA SER A 371 -4.18 6.54 -16.07
C SER A 371 -3.21 6.15 -14.95
N LEU A 372 -1.90 6.32 -15.17
CA LEU A 372 -0.86 5.93 -14.23
C LEU A 372 -0.77 6.87 -13.02
N ASP A 373 -1.10 8.15 -13.20
CA ASP A 373 -1.29 9.10 -12.11
C ASP A 373 -2.42 8.63 -11.18
N LEU A 374 -3.57 8.19 -11.73
CA LEU A 374 -4.66 7.60 -10.94
C LEU A 374 -4.29 6.29 -10.25
N PHE A 375 -3.43 5.46 -10.85
CA PHE A 375 -2.93 4.24 -10.20
C PHE A 375 -1.94 4.54 -9.06
N ASN A 376 -1.25 5.67 -9.12
CA ASN A 376 -0.34 6.16 -8.09
C ASN A 376 -1.02 6.98 -6.99
N ASP A 377 -2.27 7.41 -7.20
CA ASP A 377 -3.06 8.20 -6.26
C ASP A 377 -3.08 7.55 -4.86
N GLU A 378 -3.10 8.40 -3.82
CA GLU A 378 -2.94 7.99 -2.41
C GLU A 378 -4.07 7.07 -1.96
N ASP A 379 -5.28 7.26 -2.49
CA ASP A 379 -6.44 6.45 -2.15
C ASP A 379 -6.53 5.12 -2.93
N VAL A 380 -5.72 4.95 -3.97
CA VAL A 380 -5.90 3.87 -4.97
C VAL A 380 -4.83 2.82 -4.85
N HIS A 381 -3.56 3.22 -4.86
CA HIS A 381 -2.40 2.32 -4.72
C HIS A 381 -2.60 0.97 -5.42
N ALA A 382 -2.70 1.00 -6.75
CA ALA A 382 -3.04 -0.21 -7.49
C ALA A 382 -1.92 -1.25 -7.41
N PRO A 383 -2.25 -2.56 -7.34
CA PRO A 383 -1.24 -3.61 -7.29
C PRO A 383 -0.46 -3.66 -8.62
N PRO A 384 0.87 -3.83 -8.57
CA PRO A 384 1.70 -3.84 -9.77
C PRO A 384 1.30 -4.95 -10.75
N GLU A 385 0.84 -6.11 -10.27
CA GLU A 385 0.35 -7.19 -11.11
C GLU A 385 -0.86 -6.82 -11.96
N ARG A 386 -1.78 -6.00 -11.43
CA ARG A 386 -2.98 -5.56 -12.14
C ARG A 386 -2.60 -4.57 -13.23
N VAL A 387 -1.69 -3.63 -12.93
CA VAL A 387 -1.19 -2.67 -13.90
C VAL A 387 -0.38 -3.37 -15.01
N LEU A 388 0.45 -4.34 -14.65
CA LEU A 388 1.22 -5.15 -15.60
C LEU A 388 0.33 -6.07 -16.46
N ARG A 389 -0.86 -6.46 -15.98
CA ARG A 389 -1.87 -7.16 -16.77
C ARG A 389 -2.54 -6.27 -17.82
N LEU A 390 -2.71 -4.98 -17.55
CA LEU A 390 -3.19 -4.04 -18.57
C LEU A 390 -2.17 -3.88 -19.71
N SER A 391 -0.90 -4.10 -19.38
CA SER A 391 0.20 -4.15 -20.31
C SER A 391 0.50 -5.56 -20.82
N CYS A 392 -0.45 -6.51 -20.82
CA CYS A 392 -0.31 -7.90 -21.32
C CYS A 392 0.27 -8.06 -22.75
N ARG A 393 0.53 -6.99 -23.51
CA ARG A 393 1.33 -7.03 -24.75
C ARG A 393 2.84 -6.96 -24.54
N TRP A 394 3.31 -6.77 -23.32
CA TRP A 394 4.73 -6.87 -22.96
C TRP A 394 5.13 -8.33 -22.67
N HIS A 395 4.16 -9.26 -22.65
CA HIS A 395 4.43 -10.69 -22.54
C HIS A 395 5.14 -11.28 -23.77
N GLU A 396 5.09 -10.66 -24.95
CA GLU A 396 5.98 -11.06 -26.06
C GLU A 396 7.45 -10.70 -25.83
N TRP A 397 7.74 -9.85 -24.83
CA TRP A 397 9.10 -9.63 -24.28
C TRP A 397 9.44 -10.58 -23.12
N TYR A 398 8.50 -11.43 -22.67
CA TYR A 398 8.74 -12.53 -21.74
C TYR A 398 9.07 -13.79 -22.53
N GLY A 399 10.36 -14.10 -22.68
CA GLY A 399 10.79 -15.46 -23.02
C GLY A 399 10.41 -16.41 -21.89
N ALA A 400 9.29 -17.14 -22.03
CA ALA A 400 8.91 -18.22 -21.15
C ALA A 400 9.50 -19.54 -21.67
N ASP A 401 10.73 -19.83 -21.27
CA ASP A 401 11.34 -21.17 -21.33
C ASP A 401 11.56 -21.75 -19.92
N ASN A 402 10.69 -21.41 -18.95
CA ASN A 402 10.62 -22.11 -17.67
C ASN A 402 9.20 -22.63 -17.43
N ALA A 403 8.93 -23.79 -18.02
CA ALA A 403 7.81 -24.65 -17.64
C ALA A 403 8.10 -25.26 -16.27
N GLY A 404 7.34 -24.87 -15.25
CA GLY A 404 7.56 -25.45 -13.93
C GLY A 404 6.59 -25.15 -12.79
N THR A 405 5.47 -24.43 -12.94
CA THR A 405 4.35 -24.53 -11.96
C THR A 405 3.02 -23.97 -12.49
N GLN A 406 2.13 -24.90 -12.82
CA GLN A 406 0.69 -24.82 -13.15
C GLN A 406 -0.16 -24.28 -11.96
N HIS A 407 -1.40 -23.76 -12.00
CA HIS A 407 -2.60 -23.75 -12.87
C HIS A 407 -3.46 -22.53 -12.41
N THR A 408 -4.28 -21.83 -13.21
CA THR A 408 -5.70 -22.14 -13.47
C THR A 408 -6.29 -21.02 -14.39
N LEU A 409 -7.19 -21.38 -15.32
CA LEU A 409 -7.97 -20.55 -16.27
C LEU A 409 -7.16 -20.12 -17.52
N CYS A 410 -7.46 -20.51 -18.77
CA CYS A 410 -8.70 -20.96 -19.39
C CYS A 410 -8.38 -21.82 -20.65
N VAL A 411 -9.21 -22.83 -20.90
CA VAL A 411 -9.15 -23.78 -22.01
C VAL A 411 -9.89 -23.22 -23.23
N LEU A 412 -9.28 -23.32 -24.43
CA LEU A 412 -9.86 -23.68 -25.75
C LEU A 412 -9.20 -22.90 -26.91
N SER A 413 -8.21 -23.51 -27.58
CA SER A 413 -8.34 -23.99 -28.97
C SER A 413 -7.00 -24.53 -29.51
N SER A 414 -7.12 -25.67 -30.20
CA SER A 414 -6.12 -26.47 -30.93
C SER A 414 -5.52 -25.70 -32.15
N GLN A 415 -4.29 -25.88 -32.66
CA GLN A 415 -3.60 -27.10 -33.12
C GLN A 415 -2.08 -26.84 -33.36
N GLY A 416 -1.23 -27.76 -32.88
CA GLY A 416 -0.05 -28.35 -33.55
C GLY A 416 1.12 -27.51 -34.11
N ARG A 417 2.27 -27.50 -33.42
CA ARG A 417 3.52 -28.21 -33.83
C ARG A 417 4.55 -28.15 -32.70
N CYS A 418 5.20 -29.29 -32.46
CA CYS A 418 6.21 -29.52 -31.43
C CYS A 418 7.61 -29.49 -32.06
N CYS A 419 8.59 -28.86 -31.40
CA CYS A 419 10.02 -29.16 -31.53
C CYS A 419 10.70 -28.99 -30.16
N ARG A 420 11.59 -29.93 -29.82
CA ARG A 420 12.24 -30.16 -28.53
C ARG A 420 13.38 -29.15 -28.23
N GLY A 421 13.69 -28.98 -26.95
CA GLY A 421 14.63 -27.97 -26.43
C GLY A 421 16.12 -28.35 -26.43
N GLY A 422 16.93 -27.48 -25.78
CA GLY A 422 18.35 -27.67 -25.52
C GLY A 422 19.11 -26.35 -25.34
N GLY A 423 19.64 -26.09 -24.15
CA GLY A 423 20.44 -24.91 -23.82
C GLY A 423 21.91 -24.95 -24.29
N PHE A 424 22.57 -23.81 -24.07
CA PHE A 424 24.01 -23.58 -23.91
C PHE A 424 25.00 -23.93 -25.06
N VAL A 425 24.58 -24.22 -26.29
CA VAL A 425 25.54 -24.40 -27.40
C VAL A 425 25.07 -23.69 -28.67
N SER A 426 25.33 -22.38 -28.78
CA SER A 426 25.31 -21.69 -30.09
C SER A 426 26.08 -20.37 -30.09
N MET A 427 27.30 -20.36 -29.54
CA MET A 427 28.28 -19.32 -29.84
C MET A 427 29.64 -19.97 -30.12
N PHE A 428 29.63 -20.95 -31.02
CA PHE A 428 30.80 -21.64 -31.52
C PHE A 428 30.62 -21.84 -33.03
N MET A 429 30.84 -20.77 -33.80
CA MET A 429 31.41 -20.83 -35.16
C MET A 429 31.54 -19.40 -35.69
N GLY A 430 32.78 -18.99 -35.96
CA GLY A 430 33.08 -17.71 -36.59
C GLY A 430 32.70 -17.68 -38.07
N GLY A 431 32.44 -16.47 -38.57
CA GLY A 431 32.43 -16.23 -40.02
C GLY A 431 31.52 -15.11 -40.50
N ARG A 432 32.17 -14.02 -40.95
CA ARG A 432 31.74 -13.05 -41.98
C ARG A 432 30.60 -12.06 -41.67
N ARG A 433 31.08 -10.89 -41.23
CA ARG A 433 30.65 -9.52 -41.58
C ARG A 433 30.01 -9.44 -42.99
N GLN A 434 28.78 -8.92 -43.06
CA GLN A 434 28.22 -8.30 -44.26
C GLN A 434 27.91 -6.82 -43.96
N THR A 435 28.60 -5.99 -44.72
CA THR A 435 28.48 -4.54 -44.82
C THR A 435 27.15 -4.14 -45.44
N ILE A 436 26.44 -3.18 -44.84
CA ILE A 436 25.47 -2.33 -45.55
C ILE A 436 25.84 -0.88 -45.27
N THR A 437 25.98 -0.16 -46.37
CA THR A 437 26.54 1.17 -46.57
C THR A 437 25.66 2.30 -46.06
N ASP A 438 26.33 3.41 -45.80
CA ASP A 438 25.81 4.74 -45.49
C ASP A 438 24.71 5.21 -46.44
N ASP A 439 23.71 5.89 -45.88
CA ASP A 439 23.24 7.13 -46.50
C ASP A 439 22.78 8.11 -45.42
N ALA A 440 23.57 9.17 -45.27
CA ALA A 440 23.36 10.23 -44.31
C ALA A 440 22.55 11.36 -44.97
N SER A 441 21.52 11.86 -44.30
CA SER A 441 21.12 13.25 -44.50
C SER A 441 20.73 13.92 -43.18
N THR A 442 21.62 14.79 -42.77
CA THR A 442 21.50 15.84 -41.77
C THR A 442 20.29 16.74 -42.00
N LYS A 443 19.55 17.08 -40.93
CA LYS A 443 18.97 18.43 -40.73
C LYS A 443 18.63 18.64 -39.26
N SER A 444 19.31 19.62 -38.67
CA SER A 444 19.13 20.16 -37.32
C SER A 444 17.83 20.99 -37.21
N PRO A 445 17.21 21.09 -36.01
CA PRO A 445 16.00 21.89 -35.83
C PRO A 445 16.35 23.35 -35.46
N ARG A 446 15.65 24.29 -36.11
CA ARG A 446 15.57 25.68 -35.66
C ARG A 446 14.38 25.85 -34.71
N LYS A 447 14.63 26.70 -33.72
CA LYS A 447 13.78 27.15 -32.63
C LYS A 447 12.93 28.33 -33.11
N GLU A 448 11.63 28.32 -32.86
CA GLU A 448 10.82 29.55 -32.84
C GLU A 448 9.53 29.35 -32.02
N SER A 449 8.99 30.47 -31.56
CA SER A 449 8.19 30.67 -30.37
C SER A 449 6.72 31.07 -30.64
N THR A 450 5.94 31.05 -29.56
CA THR A 450 4.73 31.86 -29.24
C THR A 450 3.38 31.57 -29.93
N ASP A 451 2.46 31.15 -29.05
CA ASP A 451 1.06 31.55 -28.82
C ASP A 451 -0.11 31.31 -29.80
N SER A 452 -1.13 30.69 -29.17
CA SER A 452 -2.59 30.88 -29.16
C SER A 452 -3.52 30.37 -30.27
N ASP A 453 -4.56 29.72 -29.74
CA ASP A 453 -5.96 29.65 -30.14
C ASP A 453 -6.56 28.46 -30.90
N ASP A 454 -7.67 28.06 -30.30
CA ASP A 454 -8.67 27.03 -30.54
C ASP A 454 -8.98 26.70 -32.01
N ALA A 455 -8.93 25.40 -32.30
CA ALA A 455 -9.84 24.78 -33.26
C ALA A 455 -10.11 23.32 -32.85
N ALA A 456 -11.35 23.06 -32.44
CA ALA A 456 -11.88 21.72 -32.19
C ALA A 456 -11.80 20.88 -33.47
N SER A 457 -10.80 20.00 -33.56
CA SER A 457 -10.70 18.99 -34.60
C SER A 457 -11.19 17.65 -34.06
N ILE A 458 -12.37 17.25 -34.53
CA ILE A 458 -12.99 15.94 -34.29
C ILE A 458 -12.07 14.86 -34.87
N LYS A 459 -11.29 14.21 -34.02
CA LYS A 459 -10.56 12.99 -34.39
C LYS A 459 -11.51 11.78 -34.32
N PRO A 460 -11.44 10.85 -35.29
CA PRO A 460 -12.28 9.65 -35.29
C PRO A 460 -11.96 8.77 -34.08
N LYS A 461 -13.01 8.15 -33.53
CA LYS A 461 -12.95 7.16 -32.43
C LYS A 461 -11.93 6.06 -32.77
N PRO A 462 -10.88 5.83 -31.95
CA PRO A 462 -9.99 4.70 -32.18
C PRO A 462 -10.69 3.40 -31.79
N SER A 463 -10.55 2.38 -32.63
CA SER A 463 -10.95 1.00 -32.34
C SER A 463 -10.14 0.42 -31.17
N PRO A 464 -10.70 -0.51 -30.36
CA PRO A 464 -10.16 -0.81 -29.03
C PRO A 464 -8.92 -1.72 -29.01
N ASP A 465 -8.53 -2.34 -30.13
CA ASP A 465 -7.59 -3.48 -30.11
C ASP A 465 -6.38 -3.34 -31.05
N GLY A 466 -6.03 -2.12 -31.46
CA GLY A 466 -4.80 -1.87 -32.25
C GLY A 466 -3.52 -2.16 -31.45
N PHE A 467 -2.57 -2.89 -32.06
CA PHE A 467 -1.23 -3.17 -31.51
C PHE A 467 -0.53 -1.88 -31.04
N LEU A 468 0.04 -1.90 -29.83
CA LEU A 468 0.87 -0.82 -29.32
C LEU A 468 2.24 -0.92 -29.97
N GLU A 469 2.39 -0.39 -31.18
CA GLU A 469 3.66 -0.37 -31.91
C GLU A 469 4.26 1.04 -31.95
N GLY A 470 5.59 1.13 -31.88
CA GLY A 470 6.35 2.37 -32.06
C GLY A 470 6.21 3.39 -30.92
N GLN A 471 5.95 4.65 -31.26
CA GLN A 471 6.02 5.78 -30.33
C GLN A 471 5.01 5.72 -29.17
N ASP A 472 3.87 5.07 -29.36
CA ASP A 472 2.86 4.89 -28.31
C ASP A 472 3.35 3.92 -27.23
N LEU A 473 4.12 2.88 -27.62
CA LEU A 473 4.74 1.95 -26.68
C LEU A 473 5.83 2.67 -25.87
N THR A 474 6.69 3.46 -26.50
CA THR A 474 7.73 4.24 -25.78
C THR A 474 7.10 5.21 -24.78
N LYS A 475 6.00 5.88 -25.12
CA LYS A 475 5.28 6.76 -24.19
C LYS A 475 4.67 5.96 -23.02
N ALA A 476 4.05 4.83 -23.30
CA ALA A 476 3.53 3.94 -22.25
C ALA A 476 4.64 3.43 -21.33
N VAL A 477 5.82 3.08 -21.87
CA VAL A 477 7.00 2.64 -21.09
C VAL A 477 7.53 3.75 -20.20
N LEU A 478 7.63 4.97 -20.71
CA LEU A 478 8.13 6.12 -19.95
C LEU A 478 7.22 6.46 -18.77
N GLU A 479 5.90 6.43 -18.98
CA GLU A 479 4.94 6.62 -17.89
C GLU A 479 4.92 5.41 -16.95
N LEU A 480 5.11 4.18 -17.46
CA LEU A 480 5.25 3.01 -16.60
C LEU A 480 6.47 3.11 -15.66
N ASN A 481 7.59 3.68 -16.14
CA ASN A 481 8.75 3.94 -15.30
C ASN A 481 8.42 4.87 -14.12
N SER A 482 7.57 5.88 -14.33
CA SER A 482 7.17 6.79 -13.24
C SER A 482 6.28 6.08 -12.21
N TYR A 483 5.36 5.21 -12.67
CA TYR A 483 4.57 4.34 -11.81
C TYR A 483 5.42 3.34 -11.01
N LEU A 484 6.36 2.64 -11.66
CA LEU A 484 7.23 1.67 -11.00
C LEU A 484 8.17 2.34 -10.00
N ALA A 485 8.70 3.52 -10.31
CA ALA A 485 9.51 4.31 -9.38
C ALA A 485 8.69 4.74 -8.15
N GLY A 486 7.46 5.22 -8.35
CA GLY A 486 6.53 5.55 -7.26
C GLY A 486 6.20 4.33 -6.39
N THR A 487 5.96 3.18 -7.03
CA THR A 487 5.69 1.91 -6.34
C THR A 487 6.88 1.44 -5.52
N ARG A 488 8.09 1.50 -6.08
CA ARG A 488 9.33 1.19 -5.36
C ARG A 488 9.54 2.10 -4.15
N ALA A 489 9.30 3.41 -4.28
CA ALA A 489 9.42 4.35 -3.18
C ALA A 489 8.42 4.07 -2.04
N ARG A 490 7.21 3.56 -2.36
CA ARG A 490 6.23 3.12 -1.35
C ARG A 490 6.69 1.84 -0.65
N LEU A 491 7.15 0.84 -1.41
CA LEU A 491 7.69 -0.41 -0.85
C LEU A 491 8.88 -0.17 0.09
N GLN A 492 9.75 0.79 -0.25
CA GLN A 492 10.89 1.21 0.59
C GLN A 492 10.50 1.78 1.96
N ARG A 493 9.24 2.21 2.15
CA ARG A 493 8.76 2.66 3.47
C ARG A 493 8.52 1.49 4.42
N VAL A 494 8.22 0.31 3.88
CA VAL A 494 7.80 -0.88 4.63
C VAL A 494 8.93 -1.89 4.76
N ILE A 495 9.66 -2.15 3.66
CA ILE A 495 10.81 -3.06 3.63
C ILE A 495 12.10 -2.27 3.45
N ASP A 496 13.16 -2.71 4.15
CA ASP A 496 14.52 -2.27 3.87
C ASP A 496 15.07 -3.00 2.63
N PRO A 497 15.41 -2.28 1.53
CA PRO A 497 15.92 -2.89 0.30
C PRO A 497 17.26 -3.61 0.44
N ALA A 498 18.08 -3.26 1.44
CA ALA A 498 19.39 -3.86 1.63
C ALA A 498 19.32 -5.21 2.35
N THR A 499 18.44 -5.32 3.35
CA THR A 499 18.30 -6.52 4.19
C THR A 499 17.11 -7.40 3.79
N GLY A 500 16.14 -6.83 3.08
CA GLY A 500 14.87 -7.48 2.73
C GLY A 500 13.96 -7.73 3.95
N LYS A 501 14.23 -7.08 5.09
CA LYS A 501 13.46 -7.25 6.32
C LYS A 501 12.47 -6.10 6.50
N LEU A 502 11.38 -6.36 7.23
CA LEU A 502 10.44 -5.32 7.62
C LEU A 502 11.12 -4.26 8.49
N LYS A 503 10.83 -2.99 8.23
CA LYS A 503 11.26 -1.90 9.11
C LYS A 503 10.47 -1.96 10.42
N PRO A 504 11.09 -1.65 11.58
CA PRO A 504 10.41 -1.72 12.87
C PRO A 504 9.21 -0.76 12.89
N ARG A 505 8.01 -1.31 13.16
CA ARG A 505 6.75 -0.55 13.25
C ARG A 505 6.86 0.51 14.33
N SER A 506 6.80 1.79 13.97
CA SER A 506 6.62 2.88 14.93
C SER A 506 5.13 3.20 15.09
N SER A 507 4.71 3.66 16.26
CA SER A 507 3.30 3.95 16.58
C SER A 507 2.66 5.12 15.79
N LYS A 508 3.35 5.67 14.78
CA LYS A 508 2.85 6.74 13.89
C LYS A 508 2.46 6.26 12.49
N ASP A 509 2.68 5.00 12.14
CA ASP A 509 2.63 4.53 10.75
C ASP A 509 1.28 3.89 10.33
N LYS A 510 0.15 4.57 10.58
CA LYS A 510 -1.16 4.13 10.02
C LYS A 510 -1.12 4.04 8.49
N THR A 511 -0.40 4.97 7.85
CA THR A 511 -0.20 5.03 6.40
C THR A 511 0.59 3.84 5.85
N ALA A 512 1.49 3.24 6.64
CA ALA A 512 2.27 2.08 6.21
C ALA A 512 1.42 0.79 6.17
N GLU A 513 0.46 0.64 7.08
CA GLU A 513 -0.48 -0.48 7.08
C GLU A 513 -1.54 -0.36 5.98
N GLU A 514 -2.00 0.85 5.68
CA GLU A 514 -2.90 1.14 4.57
C GLU A 514 -2.23 0.90 3.21
N THR A 515 -0.97 1.35 3.04
CA THR A 515 -0.18 1.06 1.84
C THR A 515 0.10 -0.43 1.67
N LEU A 516 0.30 -1.17 2.77
CA LEU A 516 0.43 -2.63 2.78
C LEU A 516 -0.84 -3.34 2.30
N LYS A 517 -2.00 -2.95 2.82
CA LYS A 517 -3.31 -3.49 2.41
C LYS A 517 -3.68 -3.14 0.98
N ALA A 518 -3.21 -2.00 0.48
CA ALA A 518 -3.49 -1.59 -0.88
C ALA A 518 -2.60 -2.31 -1.90
N LEU A 519 -1.32 -2.55 -1.59
CA LEU A 519 -0.39 -3.19 -2.53
C LEU A 519 -0.59 -4.72 -2.63
N LEU A 520 -1.07 -5.36 -1.56
CA LEU A 520 -1.30 -6.81 -1.49
C LEU A 520 -2.79 -7.13 -1.60
N SER A 521 -3.17 -7.98 -2.56
CA SER A 521 -4.59 -8.26 -2.87
C SER A 521 -5.31 -9.11 -1.81
N SER A 522 -4.60 -9.64 -0.80
CA SER A 522 -5.13 -10.60 0.19
C SER A 522 -4.49 -10.48 1.58
N ALA A 523 -4.23 -9.27 2.08
CA ALA A 523 -3.56 -9.05 3.37
C ALA A 523 -4.46 -9.24 4.62
N HIS A 524 -5.30 -10.28 4.65
CA HIS A 524 -6.07 -10.64 5.84
C HIS A 524 -5.43 -11.85 6.53
N ASP A 525 -4.83 -11.59 7.71
CA ASP A 525 -4.29 -12.57 8.67
C ASP A 525 -3.10 -13.42 8.23
N GLU A 526 -2.04 -12.80 7.70
CA GLU A 526 -0.77 -13.51 7.42
C GLU A 526 0.33 -13.21 8.44
N SER A 527 1.18 -14.21 8.71
CA SER A 527 2.35 -14.08 9.59
C SER A 527 3.39 -13.11 9.01
N ASP A 528 4.15 -12.41 9.85
CA ASP A 528 5.18 -11.44 9.44
C ASP A 528 6.20 -12.02 8.43
N LEU A 529 6.47 -13.33 8.51
CA LEU A 529 7.35 -14.06 7.57
C LEU A 529 6.76 -14.21 6.15
N GLU A 530 5.46 -14.53 6.04
CA GLU A 530 4.81 -14.65 4.73
C GLU A 530 4.63 -13.26 4.10
N LEU A 531 4.36 -12.25 4.94
CA LEU A 531 4.31 -10.86 4.50
C LEU A 531 5.66 -10.38 3.94
N GLU A 532 6.77 -10.69 4.63
CA GLU A 532 8.12 -10.42 4.13
C GLU A 532 8.37 -11.08 2.77
N LYS A 533 7.94 -12.32 2.60
CA LYS A 533 8.10 -13.07 1.35
C LYS A 533 7.29 -12.45 0.22
N GLN A 534 6.01 -12.16 0.43
CA GLN A 534 5.15 -11.51 -0.58
C GLN A 534 5.67 -10.11 -0.97
N LEU A 535 6.14 -9.33 0.01
CA LEU A 535 6.73 -8.03 -0.27
C LEU A 535 8.06 -8.16 -1.05
N ARG A 536 8.87 -9.18 -0.79
CA ARG A 536 10.09 -9.46 -1.58
C ARG A 536 9.74 -9.88 -3.01
N GLU A 537 8.73 -10.71 -3.20
CA GLU A 537 8.27 -11.16 -4.52
C GLU A 537 7.73 -9.96 -5.34
N THR A 538 6.90 -9.12 -4.73
CA THR A 538 6.39 -7.89 -5.38
C THR A 538 7.51 -6.88 -5.66
N PHE A 539 8.50 -6.72 -4.78
CA PHE A 539 9.67 -5.87 -5.04
C PHE A 539 10.54 -6.43 -6.18
N THR A 540 10.74 -7.76 -6.23
CA THR A 540 11.46 -8.45 -7.30
C THR A 540 10.77 -8.21 -8.65
N LEU A 541 9.44 -8.31 -8.69
CA LEU A 541 8.64 -8.00 -9.87
C LEU A 541 8.81 -6.54 -10.31
N VAL A 542 8.69 -5.59 -9.39
CA VAL A 542 8.83 -4.15 -9.69
C VAL A 542 10.24 -3.80 -10.18
N ASP A 543 11.28 -4.29 -9.51
CA ASP A 543 12.68 -3.99 -9.90
C ASP A 543 13.05 -4.64 -11.23
N THR A 544 12.64 -5.89 -11.46
CA THR A 544 12.93 -6.61 -12.73
C THR A 544 12.17 -5.96 -13.89
N THR A 545 10.93 -5.54 -13.68
CA THR A 545 10.15 -4.82 -14.71
C THR A 545 10.72 -3.42 -14.97
N LEU A 546 11.17 -2.72 -13.93
CA LEU A 546 11.83 -1.43 -14.07
C LEU A 546 13.14 -1.55 -14.86
N PHE A 547 13.95 -2.57 -14.58
CA PHE A 547 15.16 -2.87 -15.35
C PHE A 547 14.84 -3.12 -16.83
N ARG A 548 13.86 -3.98 -17.14
CA ARG A 548 13.43 -4.25 -18.52
C ARG A 548 12.93 -2.97 -19.22
N ALA A 549 12.16 -2.15 -18.52
CA ALA A 549 11.66 -0.88 -19.04
C ALA A 549 12.79 0.14 -19.29
N TYR A 550 13.85 0.15 -18.47
CA TYR A 550 15.06 0.91 -18.72
C TYR A 550 15.85 0.40 -19.93
N MET A 551 16.03 -0.91 -20.07
CA MET A 551 16.69 -1.49 -21.25
C MET A 551 15.94 -1.15 -22.55
N PHE A 552 14.60 -1.05 -22.51
CA PHE A 552 13.81 -0.63 -23.66
C PHE A 552 13.90 0.88 -23.94
N SER A 553 13.80 1.71 -22.91
CA SER A 553 13.67 3.18 -23.08
C SER A 553 15.01 3.91 -23.08
N ARG A 554 15.86 3.68 -22.08
CA ARG A 554 17.14 4.37 -21.84
C ARG A 554 18.10 3.44 -21.09
N PRO A 555 18.90 2.61 -21.79
CA PRO A 555 19.80 1.64 -21.17
C PRO A 555 20.80 2.26 -20.19
N THR A 556 21.20 3.52 -20.38
CA THR A 556 22.14 4.23 -19.49
C THR A 556 21.67 4.32 -18.04
N LEU A 557 20.36 4.25 -17.78
CA LEU A 557 19.80 4.26 -16.44
C LEU A 557 19.97 2.93 -15.68
N ALA A 558 20.31 1.83 -16.36
CA ALA A 558 20.54 0.55 -15.70
C ALA A 558 21.69 0.63 -14.67
N GLY A 559 22.77 1.35 -14.98
CA GLY A 559 23.88 1.52 -14.03
C GLY A 559 23.46 2.24 -12.74
N SER A 560 22.59 3.26 -12.85
CA SER A 560 22.03 3.93 -11.66
C SER A 560 21.12 3.02 -10.83
N LEU A 561 20.44 2.06 -11.45
CA LEU A 561 19.59 1.11 -10.75
C LEU A 561 20.42 0.13 -9.90
N PHE A 562 21.56 -0.34 -10.41
CA PHE A 562 22.41 -1.31 -9.72
C PHE A 562 23.24 -0.73 -8.56
N ARG A 563 23.50 0.58 -8.58
CA ARG A 563 24.11 1.29 -7.44
C ARG A 563 23.21 1.34 -6.21
N ILE A 564 21.91 1.16 -6.40
CA ILE A 564 20.91 1.13 -5.34
C ILE A 564 20.59 -0.34 -5.02
N PRO A 565 20.38 -0.72 -3.75
CA PRO A 565 19.96 -2.08 -3.42
C PRO A 565 18.69 -2.46 -4.18
N ASN A 566 18.75 -3.59 -4.88
CA ASN A 566 17.72 -4.04 -5.79
C ASN A 566 17.46 -5.54 -5.63
N PHE A 567 16.22 -5.95 -5.85
CA PHE A 567 15.77 -7.34 -5.84
C PHE A 567 15.63 -7.93 -7.26
N CYS A 568 16.20 -7.29 -8.29
CA CYS A 568 16.14 -7.81 -9.68
C CYS A 568 16.53 -9.28 -9.78
N ASP A 569 15.85 -10.02 -10.66
CA ASP A 569 16.17 -11.41 -10.99
C ASP A 569 17.54 -11.52 -11.70
N PRO A 570 18.50 -12.28 -11.15
CA PRO A 570 19.82 -12.45 -11.75
C PRO A 570 19.85 -13.04 -13.15
N GLU A 571 18.93 -13.95 -13.48
CA GLU A 571 18.95 -14.63 -14.78
C GLU A 571 18.52 -13.68 -15.89
N VAL A 572 17.43 -12.95 -15.66
CA VAL A 572 16.87 -11.97 -16.59
C VAL A 572 17.84 -10.82 -16.85
N VAL A 573 18.49 -10.32 -15.79
CA VAL A 573 19.47 -9.22 -15.92
C VAL A 573 20.69 -9.70 -16.70
N ASN A 574 21.18 -10.91 -16.42
CA ASN A 574 22.32 -11.48 -17.12
C ASN A 574 22.05 -11.64 -18.62
N GLU A 575 20.93 -12.26 -19.00
CA GLU A 575 20.55 -12.46 -20.40
C GLU A 575 20.51 -11.12 -21.16
N LYS A 576 19.80 -10.12 -20.62
CA LYS A 576 19.59 -8.83 -21.29
C LYS A 576 20.83 -7.95 -21.35
N LEU A 577 21.71 -7.99 -20.34
CA LEU A 577 22.96 -7.21 -20.39
C LEU A 577 23.98 -7.83 -21.35
N VAL A 578 24.01 -9.16 -21.47
CA VAL A 578 24.85 -9.87 -22.44
C VAL A 578 24.38 -9.59 -23.87
N GLU A 579 23.07 -9.64 -24.14
CA GLU A 579 22.50 -9.28 -25.46
C GLU A 579 22.92 -7.88 -25.94
N HIS A 580 22.98 -6.92 -25.01
CA HIS A 580 23.30 -5.52 -25.31
C HIS A 580 24.79 -5.16 -25.15
N ASN A 581 25.68 -6.15 -24.92
CA ASN A 581 27.12 -5.96 -24.72
C ASN A 581 27.47 -4.98 -23.55
N ARG A 582 26.65 -4.93 -22.50
CA ARG A 582 26.84 -4.02 -21.35
C ARG A 582 27.46 -4.74 -20.16
N PHE A 583 28.71 -5.18 -20.33
CA PHE A 583 29.41 -6.02 -19.36
C PHE A 583 29.86 -5.27 -18.10
N THR A 584 30.11 -3.96 -18.19
CA THR A 584 30.46 -3.13 -17.02
C THR A 584 29.34 -3.08 -15.99
N GLU A 585 28.10 -2.85 -16.45
CA GLU A 585 26.93 -2.84 -15.59
C GLU A 585 26.59 -4.23 -15.05
N LEU A 586 26.94 -5.28 -15.78
CA LEU A 586 26.78 -6.66 -15.33
C LEU A 586 27.71 -7.00 -14.17
N VAL A 587 28.95 -6.49 -14.19
CA VAL A 587 29.89 -6.61 -13.05
C VAL A 587 29.36 -5.87 -11.83
N ASP A 588 28.87 -4.64 -12.00
CA ASP A 588 28.25 -3.85 -10.91
C ASP A 588 27.02 -4.58 -10.33
N PHE A 589 26.20 -5.19 -11.19
CA PHE A 589 25.05 -5.98 -10.79
C PHE A 589 25.44 -7.20 -9.95
N PHE A 590 26.43 -7.98 -10.40
CA PHE A 590 26.90 -9.14 -9.64
C PHE A 590 27.55 -8.75 -8.31
N TYR A 591 28.25 -7.61 -8.26
CA TYR A 591 28.76 -7.06 -7.00
C TYR A 591 27.62 -6.76 -6.02
N GLY A 592 26.57 -6.05 -6.46
CA GLY A 592 25.41 -5.75 -5.62
C GLY A 592 24.65 -6.99 -5.13
N LYS A 593 24.64 -8.07 -5.91
CA LYS A 593 24.00 -9.35 -5.55
C LYS A 593 24.90 -10.30 -4.75
N LYS A 594 26.15 -9.92 -4.48
CA LYS A 594 27.18 -10.79 -3.86
C LYS A 594 27.47 -12.07 -4.67
N LEU A 595 27.23 -12.04 -5.98
CA LEU A 595 27.54 -13.14 -6.90
C LEU A 595 28.97 -12.99 -7.44
N HIS A 596 29.94 -12.89 -6.54
CA HIS A 596 31.33 -12.56 -6.86
C HIS A 596 32.00 -13.60 -7.78
N ALA A 597 31.65 -14.88 -7.66
CA ALA A 597 32.20 -15.94 -8.50
C ALA A 597 31.90 -15.73 -10.00
N LYS A 598 30.65 -15.37 -10.35
CA LYS A 598 30.23 -15.10 -11.74
C LYS A 598 30.85 -13.81 -12.27
N ALA A 599 30.97 -12.78 -11.42
CA ALA A 599 31.63 -11.52 -11.78
C ALA A 599 33.10 -11.73 -12.12
N LEU A 600 33.82 -12.48 -11.29
CA LEU A 600 35.24 -12.75 -11.46
C LEU A 600 35.50 -13.67 -12.66
N GLU A 601 34.62 -14.62 -12.95
CA GLU A 601 34.70 -15.43 -14.17
C GLU A 601 34.59 -14.55 -15.44
N LEU A 602 33.65 -13.60 -15.43
CA LEU A 602 33.48 -12.63 -16.52
C LEU A 602 34.71 -11.72 -16.67
N LEU A 603 35.21 -11.17 -15.57
CA LEU A 603 36.40 -10.32 -15.54
C LEU A 603 37.66 -11.07 -15.98
N HIS A 604 37.82 -12.33 -15.57
CA HIS A 604 38.92 -13.16 -16.00
C HIS A 604 38.86 -13.47 -17.49
N ARG A 605 37.67 -13.77 -18.04
CA ARG A 605 37.48 -14.04 -19.48
C ARG A 605 37.88 -12.84 -20.36
N PHE A 606 37.46 -11.63 -19.99
CA PHE A 606 37.80 -10.42 -20.76
C PHE A 606 39.22 -9.90 -20.44
N GLY A 607 39.67 -10.08 -19.22
CA GLY A 607 41.00 -9.66 -18.76
C GLY A 607 42.13 -10.52 -19.32
N ALA A 608 41.91 -11.84 -19.46
CA ALA A 608 42.90 -12.79 -19.98
C ALA A 608 42.90 -12.91 -21.52
N ALA A 609 42.03 -12.18 -22.22
CA ALA A 609 42.01 -12.15 -23.68
C ALA A 609 43.28 -11.46 -24.23
N GLU A 610 43.82 -11.96 -25.34
CA GLU A 610 45.06 -11.46 -25.96
C GLU A 610 44.96 -10.00 -26.47
N GLY A 611 43.74 -9.47 -26.62
CA GLY A 611 43.49 -8.08 -27.01
C GLY A 611 42.17 -7.55 -26.46
N PRO A 612 41.95 -6.21 -26.53
CA PRO A 612 40.72 -5.60 -26.06
C PRO A 612 39.54 -6.03 -26.94
N ASP A 613 38.51 -6.60 -26.32
CA ASP A 613 37.26 -6.94 -27.00
C ASP A 613 36.50 -5.67 -27.41
N GLU A 614 35.95 -5.62 -28.63
CA GLU A 614 35.14 -4.49 -29.13
C GLU A 614 33.92 -4.23 -28.23
N ALA A 615 33.40 -5.26 -27.57
CA ALA A 615 32.22 -5.16 -26.73
C ALA A 615 32.50 -4.54 -25.34
N ALA A 616 33.73 -4.66 -24.83
CA ALA A 616 34.09 -4.13 -23.50
C ALA A 616 35.59 -3.82 -23.38
N PRO A 617 36.11 -2.79 -24.07
CA PRO A 617 37.52 -2.45 -24.03
C PRO A 617 37.98 -2.04 -22.62
N ALA A 618 37.07 -1.51 -21.79
CA ALA A 618 37.35 -1.09 -20.42
C ALA A 618 37.60 -2.24 -19.43
N LEU A 619 37.27 -3.49 -19.80
CA LEU A 619 37.46 -4.69 -18.98
C LEU A 619 38.75 -5.45 -19.33
N HIS A 620 39.51 -4.98 -20.32
CA HIS A 620 40.76 -5.60 -20.72
C HIS A 620 41.87 -5.39 -19.68
N GLY A 621 42.69 -6.42 -19.47
CA GLY A 621 43.82 -6.40 -18.56
C GLY A 621 43.48 -6.68 -17.08
N PRO A 622 44.51 -6.82 -16.23
CA PRO A 622 44.35 -7.24 -14.84
C PRO A 622 43.80 -6.12 -13.92
N GLN A 623 43.89 -4.86 -14.32
CA GLN A 623 43.55 -3.68 -13.50
C GLN A 623 42.12 -3.71 -12.94
N ARG A 624 41.12 -4.05 -13.75
CA ARG A 624 39.73 -4.13 -13.29
C ARG A 624 39.50 -5.28 -12.33
N THR A 625 40.15 -6.42 -12.56
CA THR A 625 40.09 -7.58 -11.66
C THR A 625 40.73 -7.25 -10.32
N ILE A 626 41.88 -6.56 -10.32
CA ILE A 626 42.57 -6.09 -9.11
C ILE A 626 41.66 -5.14 -8.30
N SER A 627 41.11 -4.12 -8.95
CA SER A 627 40.20 -3.17 -8.30
C SER A 627 38.93 -3.85 -7.75
N TYR A 628 38.42 -4.87 -8.45
CA TYR A 628 37.31 -5.67 -7.94
C TYR A 628 37.71 -6.45 -6.68
N LEU A 629 38.87 -7.14 -6.71
CA LEU A 629 39.39 -7.94 -5.60
C LEU A 629 39.70 -7.11 -4.34
N GLN A 630 40.18 -5.87 -4.48
CA GLN A 630 40.41 -4.96 -3.34
C GLN A 630 39.12 -4.64 -2.57
N ASN A 631 37.97 -4.62 -3.26
CA ASN A 631 36.67 -4.31 -2.65
C ASN A 631 35.97 -5.55 -2.07
N LEU A 632 36.53 -6.77 -2.21
CA LEU A 632 35.90 -7.99 -1.72
C LEU A 632 36.03 -8.12 -0.19
N PRO A 633 34.96 -8.60 0.49
CA PRO A 633 35.04 -8.85 1.92
C PRO A 633 35.95 -10.05 2.23
N PRO A 634 36.59 -10.08 3.42
CA PRO A 634 37.47 -11.18 3.84
C PRO A 634 36.81 -12.57 3.87
N SER A 635 35.47 -12.63 3.92
CA SER A 635 34.72 -13.89 3.87
C SER A 635 34.90 -14.66 2.57
N GLU A 636 35.22 -13.97 1.47
CA GLU A 636 35.37 -14.55 0.13
C GLU A 636 36.84 -14.78 -0.27
N ILE A 637 37.73 -14.95 0.71
CA ILE A 637 39.18 -15.12 0.50
C ILE A 637 39.52 -16.22 -0.51
N ASP A 638 38.75 -17.31 -0.55
CA ASP A 638 39.03 -18.42 -1.47
C ASP A 638 38.89 -17.98 -2.93
N LEU A 639 37.94 -17.09 -3.23
CA LEU A 639 37.79 -16.47 -4.54
C LEU A 639 38.92 -15.46 -4.79
N VAL A 640 39.27 -14.66 -3.79
CA VAL A 640 40.38 -13.68 -3.91
C VAL A 640 41.68 -14.38 -4.31
N LEU A 641 42.08 -15.42 -3.58
CA LEU A 641 43.32 -16.16 -3.86
C LEU A 641 43.28 -16.82 -5.25
N LYS A 642 42.15 -17.44 -5.63
CA LYS A 642 42.00 -18.10 -6.92
C LYS A 642 42.22 -17.15 -8.11
N TYR A 643 41.62 -15.96 -8.07
CA TYR A 643 41.70 -15.01 -9.18
C TYR A 643 42.92 -14.06 -9.07
N ALA A 644 43.46 -13.86 -7.87
CA ALA A 644 44.72 -13.13 -7.66
C ALA A 644 45.91 -13.88 -8.29
N GLU A 645 45.89 -15.22 -8.36
CA GLU A 645 46.99 -15.98 -8.98
C GLU A 645 47.24 -15.53 -10.42
N TRP A 646 46.16 -15.40 -11.21
CA TRP A 646 46.27 -14.92 -12.58
C TRP A 646 46.77 -13.47 -12.64
N ALA A 647 46.23 -12.59 -11.78
CA ALA A 647 46.63 -11.18 -11.75
C ALA A 647 48.12 -11.02 -11.38
N LEU A 648 48.62 -11.81 -10.42
CA LEU A 648 50.03 -11.81 -10.00
C LEU A 648 50.95 -12.34 -11.08
N ARG A 649 50.56 -13.37 -11.83
CA ARG A 649 51.34 -13.88 -12.96
C ARG A 649 51.38 -12.91 -14.14
N ALA A 650 50.29 -12.16 -14.36
CA ALA A 650 50.20 -11.19 -15.46
C ALA A 650 50.93 -9.88 -15.14
N SER A 651 50.75 -9.34 -13.93
CA SER A 651 51.34 -8.08 -13.49
C SER A 651 51.64 -8.12 -11.97
N PRO A 652 52.84 -8.55 -11.57
CA PRO A 652 53.19 -8.72 -10.15
C PRO A 652 53.06 -7.43 -9.34
N ASP A 653 53.53 -6.29 -9.88
CA ASP A 653 53.56 -5.03 -9.14
C ASP A 653 52.15 -4.47 -8.87
N LEU A 654 51.27 -4.47 -9.89
CA LEU A 654 49.89 -4.00 -9.73
C LEU A 654 49.04 -4.97 -8.89
N ALA A 655 49.23 -6.28 -9.05
CA ALA A 655 48.45 -7.25 -8.30
C ALA A 655 48.84 -7.33 -6.82
N MET A 656 50.05 -6.88 -6.46
CA MET A 656 50.45 -6.76 -5.06
C MET A 656 49.59 -5.77 -4.29
N GLU A 657 49.02 -4.76 -4.95
CA GLU A 657 48.09 -3.81 -4.35
C GLU A 657 46.84 -4.50 -3.78
N ILE A 658 46.51 -5.73 -4.19
CA ILE A 658 45.41 -6.50 -3.58
C ILE A 658 45.66 -6.74 -2.09
N PHE A 659 46.93 -6.94 -1.69
CA PHE A 659 47.30 -7.34 -0.33
C PHE A 659 47.98 -6.22 0.48
N VAL A 660 48.56 -5.22 -0.18
CA VAL A 660 49.38 -4.17 0.44
C VAL A 660 48.65 -2.83 0.56
N THR A 661 47.52 -2.62 -0.12
CA THR A 661 46.81 -1.34 -0.04
C THR A 661 46.22 -1.13 1.36
N ASP A 662 46.27 0.11 1.85
CA ASP A 662 45.62 0.63 3.07
C ASP A 662 44.08 0.58 3.00
N THR A 663 43.51 -0.61 2.79
CA THR A 663 42.07 -0.88 2.80
C THR A 663 41.74 -1.76 3.98
N GLU A 664 40.60 -1.50 4.64
CA GLU A 664 40.11 -2.33 5.74
C GLU A 664 40.04 -3.82 5.36
N ASN A 665 39.69 -4.11 4.10
CA ASN A 665 39.65 -5.48 3.59
C ASN A 665 41.04 -6.13 3.55
N ALA A 666 42.06 -5.43 3.03
CA ALA A 666 43.42 -5.97 2.93
C ALA A 666 44.05 -6.24 4.31
N GLU A 667 43.85 -5.34 5.27
CA GLU A 667 44.39 -5.49 6.64
C GLU A 667 43.79 -6.67 7.42
N THR A 668 42.52 -6.97 7.14
CA THR A 668 41.73 -8.00 7.82
C THR A 668 41.86 -9.39 7.18
N LEU A 669 42.55 -9.51 6.04
CA LEU A 669 42.80 -10.79 5.40
C LEU A 669 43.64 -11.72 6.32
N PRO A 670 43.32 -13.03 6.35
CA PRO A 670 44.15 -14.05 6.99
C PRO A 670 45.60 -14.09 6.47
N ARG A 671 46.48 -13.35 7.14
CA ARG A 671 47.90 -13.13 6.77
C ARG A 671 48.66 -14.43 6.50
N ALA A 672 48.48 -15.44 7.36
CA ALA A 672 49.13 -16.74 7.20
C ALA A 672 48.73 -17.47 5.90
N ARG A 673 47.46 -17.35 5.48
CA ARG A 673 46.99 -17.95 4.21
C ARG A 673 47.58 -17.21 3.01
N VAL A 674 47.62 -15.89 3.06
CA VAL A 674 48.21 -15.06 2.00
C VAL A 674 49.70 -15.35 1.84
N VAL A 675 50.46 -15.43 2.94
CA VAL A 675 51.89 -15.82 2.91
C VAL A 675 52.07 -17.20 2.27
N SER A 676 51.28 -18.20 2.68
CA SER A 676 51.36 -19.55 2.10
C SER A 676 51.04 -19.57 0.60
N PHE A 677 50.13 -18.71 0.15
CA PHE A 677 49.76 -18.57 -1.25
C PHE A 677 50.86 -17.88 -2.07
N LEU A 678 51.40 -16.75 -1.61
CA LEU A 678 52.48 -16.03 -2.27
C LEU A 678 53.75 -16.89 -2.36
N SER A 679 54.04 -17.69 -1.33
CA SER A 679 55.16 -18.64 -1.33
C SER A 679 55.10 -19.67 -2.48
N GLY A 680 53.89 -20.01 -2.94
CA GLY A 680 53.68 -20.95 -4.04
C GLY A 680 53.87 -20.35 -5.43
N ILE A 681 53.93 -19.01 -5.54
CA ILE A 681 54.05 -18.28 -6.82
C ILE A 681 55.47 -17.76 -7.01
N ASP A 682 55.91 -16.87 -6.12
CA ASP A 682 57.22 -16.23 -6.18
C ASP A 682 57.69 -15.81 -4.78
N PRO A 683 58.85 -16.30 -4.30
CA PRO A 683 59.46 -15.88 -3.04
C PRO A 683 59.68 -14.36 -2.92
N SER A 684 59.89 -13.65 -4.03
CA SER A 684 60.12 -12.20 -4.00
C SER A 684 58.87 -11.41 -3.55
N LEU A 685 57.68 -11.88 -3.94
CA LEU A 685 56.40 -11.32 -3.54
C LEU A 685 56.09 -11.66 -2.08
N GLU A 686 56.48 -12.86 -1.62
CA GLU A 686 56.37 -13.26 -0.22
C GLU A 686 57.19 -12.33 0.69
N ILE A 687 58.43 -11.98 0.30
CA ILE A 687 59.28 -11.02 1.02
C ILE A 687 58.58 -9.65 1.09
N ARG A 688 58.10 -9.13 -0.04
CA ARG A 688 57.42 -7.81 -0.10
C ARG A 688 56.19 -7.75 0.81
N TYR A 689 55.40 -8.83 0.89
CA TYR A 689 54.24 -8.90 1.77
C TYR A 689 54.62 -8.97 3.25
N LEU A 690 55.64 -9.78 3.59
CA LEU A 690 56.13 -9.89 4.96
C LEU A 690 56.77 -8.59 5.44
N GLU A 691 57.48 -7.86 4.57
CA GLU A 691 57.99 -6.52 4.87
C GLU A 691 56.84 -5.56 5.22
N HIS A 692 55.77 -5.52 4.42
CA HIS A 692 54.59 -4.70 4.70
C HIS A 692 53.91 -5.09 6.04
N ILE A 693 53.67 -6.39 6.27
CA ILE A 693 53.05 -6.87 7.52
C ILE A 693 53.85 -6.45 8.76
N ILE A 694 55.18 -6.51 8.68
CA ILE A 694 56.02 -6.29 9.86
C ILE A 694 56.36 -4.81 10.04
N MET A 695 56.62 -4.07 8.96
CA MET A 695 57.04 -2.67 9.03
C MET A 695 55.85 -1.70 9.09
N GLU A 696 54.75 -1.99 8.39
CA GLU A 696 53.59 -1.09 8.27
C GLU A 696 52.44 -1.52 9.19
N LEU A 697 52.15 -2.83 9.27
CA LEU A 697 51.07 -3.36 10.12
C LEU A 697 51.51 -3.77 11.54
N ASP A 698 52.81 -3.65 11.86
CA ASP A 698 53.46 -3.98 13.14
C ASP A 698 52.99 -5.33 13.74
N ASP A 699 52.84 -6.35 12.89
CA ASP A 699 52.43 -7.68 13.35
C ASP A 699 53.57 -8.34 14.13
N MET A 700 53.29 -8.73 15.37
CA MET A 700 54.27 -9.35 16.27
C MET A 700 54.28 -10.88 16.23
N THR A 701 53.60 -11.50 15.26
CA THR A 701 53.54 -12.96 15.10
C THR A 701 54.92 -13.55 14.78
N PRO A 702 55.53 -14.34 15.69
CA PRO A 702 56.90 -14.85 15.55
C PRO A 702 57.19 -15.59 14.24
N GLU A 703 56.20 -16.32 13.72
CA GLU A 703 56.31 -17.13 12.50
C GLU A 703 56.63 -16.27 11.27
N PHE A 704 56.03 -15.08 11.14
CA PHE A 704 56.28 -14.17 10.01
C PHE A 704 57.69 -13.60 10.04
N HIS A 705 58.16 -13.22 11.24
CA HIS A 705 59.52 -12.71 11.42
C HIS A 705 60.57 -13.78 11.15
N ASN A 706 60.33 -15.03 11.60
CA ASN A 706 61.17 -16.16 11.28
C ASN A 706 61.22 -16.44 9.77
N ARG A 707 60.05 -16.41 9.11
CA ARG A 707 59.92 -16.66 7.68
C ARG A 707 60.60 -15.58 6.83
N LEU A 708 60.48 -14.31 7.20
CA LEU A 708 61.16 -13.21 6.51
C LEU A 708 62.69 -13.38 6.58
N VAL A 709 63.23 -13.69 7.76
CA VAL A 709 64.67 -13.93 7.92
C VAL A 709 65.13 -15.13 7.08
N GLU A 710 64.36 -16.20 7.06
CA GLU A 710 64.63 -17.36 6.20
C GLU A 710 64.69 -17.00 4.72
N LEU A 711 63.70 -16.27 4.22
CA LEU A 711 63.61 -15.88 2.82
C LEU A 711 64.70 -14.89 2.43
N LEU A 712 65.01 -13.90 3.26
CA LEU A 712 66.11 -12.97 3.00
C LEU A 712 67.45 -13.70 2.93
N ILE A 713 67.72 -14.63 3.86
CA ILE A 713 68.94 -15.43 3.84
C ILE A 713 68.98 -16.38 2.64
N GLN A 714 67.85 -16.99 2.28
CA GLN A 714 67.75 -17.86 1.11
C GLN A 714 68.00 -17.07 -0.18
N HIS A 715 67.38 -15.89 -0.32
CA HIS A 715 67.57 -14.99 -1.45
C HIS A 715 69.03 -14.52 -1.57
N LEU A 716 69.70 -14.23 -0.45
CA LEU A 716 71.13 -13.88 -0.42
C LEU A 716 72.08 -15.04 -0.73
N LYS A 717 71.65 -16.29 -0.58
CA LYS A 717 72.42 -17.49 -0.95
C LYS A 717 72.26 -17.84 -2.43
N ASP A 718 71.05 -17.67 -2.95
CA ASP A 718 70.70 -18.09 -4.31
C ASP A 718 71.12 -17.03 -5.35
N ASN A 719 71.17 -15.74 -4.98
CA ASN A 719 71.56 -14.66 -5.88
C ASN A 719 73.07 -14.40 -5.94
N ALA A 720 73.54 -13.99 -7.11
CA ALA A 720 74.91 -13.53 -7.31
C ALA A 720 75.17 -12.20 -6.58
N ARG A 721 76.41 -11.98 -6.18
CA ARG A 721 76.85 -10.75 -5.50
C ARG A 721 76.76 -9.56 -6.46
N GLY A 722 76.00 -8.54 -6.10
CA GLY A 722 75.77 -7.31 -6.86
C GLY A 722 74.91 -6.31 -6.07
N ASP A 723 74.50 -5.21 -6.70
CA ASP A 723 73.78 -4.11 -6.03
C ASP A 723 72.47 -4.58 -5.34
N GLU A 724 71.72 -5.49 -5.96
CA GLU A 724 70.51 -6.08 -5.37
C GLU A 724 70.84 -6.90 -4.11
N TRP A 725 71.96 -7.63 -4.12
CA TRP A 725 72.43 -8.39 -2.96
C TRP A 725 72.78 -7.45 -1.79
N ASP A 726 73.45 -6.33 -2.07
CA ASP A 726 73.80 -5.33 -1.05
C ASP A 726 72.54 -4.67 -0.45
N THR A 727 71.54 -4.34 -1.28
CA THR A 727 70.27 -3.78 -0.76
C THR A 727 69.53 -4.76 0.16
N VAL A 728 69.48 -6.05 -0.19
CA VAL A 728 68.84 -7.08 0.63
C VAL A 728 69.65 -7.34 1.90
N MET A 729 70.98 -7.29 1.82
CA MET A 729 71.85 -7.41 2.99
C MET A 729 71.66 -6.25 3.97
N GLU A 730 71.58 -5.01 3.48
CA GLU A 730 71.27 -3.85 4.31
C GLU A 730 69.90 -3.95 4.96
N LYS A 731 68.88 -4.42 4.21
CA LYS A 731 67.54 -4.68 4.75
C LYS A 731 67.58 -5.68 5.90
N LEU A 732 68.30 -6.80 5.73
CA LEU A 732 68.47 -7.82 6.77
C LEU A 732 69.17 -7.24 8.02
N ILE A 733 70.24 -6.47 7.83
CA ILE A 733 71.00 -5.85 8.93
C ILE A 733 70.15 -4.83 9.70
N LYS A 734 69.27 -4.08 9.02
CA LYS A 734 68.33 -3.15 9.67
C LYS A 734 67.18 -3.88 10.38
N PHE A 735 66.72 -5.00 9.82
CA PHE A 735 65.59 -5.78 10.34
C PHE A 735 65.93 -6.56 11.63
N LEU A 736 67.13 -7.15 11.71
CA LEU A 736 67.51 -8.00 12.85
C LEU A 736 67.50 -7.26 14.21
N PRO A 737 67.98 -6.00 14.32
CA PRO A 737 67.88 -5.23 15.56
C PRO A 737 66.48 -4.66 15.82
N SER A 738 65.70 -4.39 14.77
CA SER A 738 64.37 -3.76 14.90
C SER A 738 63.32 -4.76 15.41
N SER A 739 63.39 -6.02 15.00
CA SER A 739 62.50 -7.07 15.51
C SER A 739 63.11 -7.85 16.69
N ARG A 740 62.27 -8.19 17.67
CA ARG A 740 62.62 -9.12 18.76
C ARG A 740 61.81 -10.42 18.77
N GLN A 741 60.95 -10.61 17.77
CA GLN A 741 59.96 -11.71 17.76
C GLN A 741 60.45 -12.97 17.07
N TYR A 742 61.54 -12.91 16.30
CA TYR A 742 62.12 -14.09 15.65
C TYR A 742 62.99 -14.92 16.61
N SER A 743 63.13 -16.21 16.29
CA SER A 743 64.00 -17.14 16.99
C SER A 743 65.45 -16.89 16.59
N LEU A 744 66.20 -16.26 17.50
CA LEU A 744 67.62 -15.98 17.34
C LEU A 744 68.45 -17.24 17.08
N SER A 745 68.10 -18.37 17.71
CA SER A 745 68.80 -19.64 17.52
C SER A 745 68.59 -20.25 16.14
N ARG A 746 67.36 -20.17 15.62
CA ARG A 746 67.00 -20.62 14.26
C ARG A 746 67.67 -19.75 13.20
N ALA A 747 67.60 -18.43 13.36
CA ALA A 747 68.27 -17.47 12.47
C ALA A 747 69.79 -17.70 12.42
N PHE A 748 70.45 -17.90 13.58
CA PHE A 748 71.88 -18.18 13.65
C PHE A 748 72.28 -19.51 12.98
N GLY A 749 71.42 -20.53 13.04
CA GLY A 749 71.65 -21.82 12.39
C GLY A 749 71.60 -21.77 10.86
N LEU A 750 70.85 -20.82 10.29
CA LEU A 750 70.64 -20.69 8.85
C LEU A 750 71.77 -19.94 8.13
N ILE A 751 72.55 -19.14 8.85
CA ILE A 751 73.59 -18.28 8.27
C ILE A 751 74.87 -19.07 7.97
N PRO A 752 75.48 -18.92 6.77
CA PRO A 752 76.79 -19.49 6.48
C PRO A 752 77.86 -18.94 7.42
N ARG A 753 78.54 -19.82 8.16
CA ARG A 753 79.55 -19.43 9.17
C ARG A 753 80.93 -19.09 8.59
N GLU A 754 81.17 -19.48 7.34
CA GLU A 754 82.47 -19.39 6.68
C GLU A 754 82.56 -18.24 5.67
N ASP A 755 81.43 -17.60 5.33
CA ASP A 755 81.41 -16.51 4.36
C ASP A 755 81.69 -15.16 5.06
N PRO A 756 82.77 -14.43 4.69
CA PRO A 756 83.12 -13.16 5.29
C PRO A 756 82.02 -12.10 5.24
N SER A 757 81.18 -12.12 4.21
CA SER A 757 80.14 -11.12 4.02
C SER A 757 79.00 -11.23 5.04
N PHE A 758 78.82 -12.39 5.69
CA PHE A 758 77.79 -12.60 6.72
C PHE A 758 78.31 -12.39 8.16
N TYR A 759 79.60 -12.09 8.36
CA TYR A 759 80.17 -11.87 9.69
C TYR A 759 79.48 -10.72 10.44
N GLN A 760 79.06 -9.68 9.73
CA GLN A 760 78.34 -8.57 10.35
C GLN A 760 76.99 -9.02 10.91
N VAL A 761 76.21 -9.75 10.11
CA VAL A 761 74.91 -10.33 10.50
C VAL A 761 75.09 -11.30 11.68
N GLN A 762 76.13 -12.13 11.64
CA GLN A 762 76.47 -13.07 12.71
C GLN A 762 76.77 -12.36 14.03
N ALA A 763 77.55 -11.28 13.99
CA ALA A 763 77.90 -10.51 15.18
C ALA A 763 76.67 -9.82 15.78
N VAL A 764 75.78 -9.27 14.96
CA VAL A 764 74.51 -8.66 15.40
C VAL A 764 73.61 -9.67 16.10
N ILE A 765 73.43 -10.87 15.55
CA ILE A 765 72.59 -11.91 16.19
C ILE A 765 73.20 -12.39 17.51
N LEU A 766 74.53 -12.61 17.56
CA LEU A 766 75.21 -12.99 18.81
C LEU A 766 75.10 -11.91 19.88
N PHE A 767 75.13 -10.64 19.48
CA PHE A 767 74.88 -9.52 20.37
C PHE A 767 73.46 -9.54 20.94
N LEU A 768 72.45 -9.76 20.09
CA LEU A 768 71.04 -9.89 20.52
C LEU A 768 70.80 -11.13 21.40
N MET A 769 71.55 -12.21 21.20
CA MET A 769 71.54 -13.40 22.07
C MET A 769 72.23 -13.18 23.44
N GLY A 770 72.82 -12.00 23.68
CA GLY A 770 73.57 -11.70 24.91
C GLY A 770 74.99 -12.28 24.94
N GLN A 771 75.47 -12.87 23.85
CA GLN A 771 76.82 -13.41 23.72
C GLN A 771 77.81 -12.32 23.26
N HIS A 772 77.88 -11.24 24.04
CA HIS A 772 78.64 -10.03 23.69
C HIS A 772 80.13 -10.30 23.43
N LYS A 773 80.73 -11.27 24.15
CA LYS A 773 82.15 -11.64 23.95
C LYS A 773 82.41 -12.21 22.55
N GLN A 774 81.54 -13.11 22.08
CA GLN A 774 81.69 -13.73 20.75
C GLN A 774 81.39 -12.72 19.64
N ALA A 775 80.42 -11.83 19.85
CA ALA A 775 80.15 -10.73 18.92
C ALA A 775 81.38 -9.80 18.78
N LEU A 776 82.01 -9.42 19.90
CA LEU A 776 83.24 -8.61 19.90
C LEU A 776 84.40 -9.31 19.21
N GLU A 777 84.56 -10.61 19.42
CA GLU A 777 85.60 -11.40 18.74
C GLU A 777 85.45 -11.32 17.20
N ILE A 778 84.21 -11.31 16.69
CA ILE A 778 83.95 -11.15 15.25
C ILE A 778 84.25 -9.73 14.78
N TYR A 779 83.77 -8.69 15.47
CA TYR A 779 84.03 -7.30 15.07
C TYR A 779 85.52 -6.95 15.09
N VAL A 780 86.25 -7.35 16.14
CA VAL A 780 87.66 -6.99 16.37
C VAL A 780 88.60 -7.85 15.55
N PHE A 781 88.42 -9.18 15.54
CA PHE A 781 89.41 -10.09 14.91
C PHE A 781 89.03 -10.51 13.50
N LYS A 782 87.74 -10.66 13.16
CA LYS A 782 87.33 -11.11 11.82
C LYS A 782 87.06 -9.95 10.85
N MET A 783 86.34 -8.91 11.29
CA MET A 783 85.98 -7.76 10.44
C MET A 783 86.93 -6.57 10.57
N GLN A 784 87.71 -6.49 11.65
CA GLN A 784 88.61 -5.37 11.98
C GLN A 784 87.92 -3.99 12.01
N ASP A 785 86.63 -3.97 12.35
CA ASP A 785 85.81 -2.76 12.44
C ASP A 785 85.71 -2.29 13.90
N TYR A 786 86.71 -1.53 14.35
CA TYR A 786 86.83 -1.07 15.73
C TYR A 786 85.75 -0.06 16.12
N ALA A 787 85.28 0.76 15.18
CA ALA A 787 84.24 1.75 15.43
C ALA A 787 82.92 1.09 15.82
N LYS A 788 82.47 0.09 15.04
CA LYS A 788 81.26 -0.68 15.39
C LYS A 788 81.41 -1.47 16.70
N ALA A 789 82.62 -1.94 17.01
CA ALA A 789 82.89 -2.62 18.28
C ALA A 789 82.73 -1.66 19.48
N GLU A 790 83.23 -0.43 19.39
CA GLU A 790 83.07 0.60 20.42
C GLU A 790 81.59 0.98 20.61
N ASP A 791 80.86 1.17 19.51
CA ASP A 791 79.43 1.47 19.54
C ASP A 791 78.64 0.37 20.26
N MET A 792 78.92 -0.89 19.95
CA MET A 792 78.25 -2.03 20.58
C MET A 792 78.55 -2.12 22.09
N VAL A 793 79.78 -1.81 22.52
CA VAL A 793 80.14 -1.76 23.96
C VAL A 793 79.39 -0.62 24.65
N ASN A 794 79.35 0.55 24.02
CA ASN A 794 78.63 1.71 24.51
C ASN A 794 77.13 1.41 24.66
N GLU A 795 76.52 0.77 23.66
CA GLU A 795 75.12 0.35 23.70
C GLU A 795 74.86 -0.65 24.83
N SER A 796 75.71 -1.66 25.00
CA SER A 796 75.58 -2.64 26.10
C SER A 796 75.66 -1.96 27.47
N ARG A 797 76.55 -0.97 27.62
CA ARG A 797 76.75 -0.22 28.86
C ARG A 797 75.56 0.68 29.18
N VAL A 798 75.01 1.35 28.17
CA VAL A 798 73.79 2.17 28.31
C VAL A 798 72.59 1.30 28.65
N ALA A 799 72.39 0.18 27.95
CA ALA A 799 71.30 -0.76 28.22
C ALA A 799 71.39 -1.36 29.63
N ALA A 800 72.60 -1.73 30.09
CA ALA A 800 72.83 -2.19 31.45
C ALA A 800 72.51 -1.10 32.50
N GLY A 801 72.88 0.15 32.22
CA GLY A 801 72.55 1.31 33.06
C GLY A 801 71.03 1.55 33.14
N LEU A 802 70.32 1.53 32.01
CA LEU A 802 68.88 1.71 31.96
C LEU A 802 68.13 0.61 32.72
N ARG A 803 68.51 -0.66 32.54
CA ARG A 803 67.94 -1.78 33.31
C ARG A 803 68.18 -1.64 34.82
N ALA A 804 69.35 -1.14 35.22
CA ALA A 804 69.63 -0.86 36.62
C ALA A 804 68.70 0.25 37.17
N THR A 805 68.46 1.31 36.39
CA THR A 805 67.52 2.37 36.79
C THR A 805 66.06 1.89 36.82
N GLU A 806 65.64 1.07 35.85
CA GLU A 806 64.31 0.47 35.82
C GLU A 806 64.09 -0.43 37.02
N TYR A 807 65.06 -1.30 37.33
CA TYR A 807 65.04 -2.14 38.53
C TYR A 807 64.87 -1.31 39.81
N ILE A 808 65.65 -0.23 39.96
CA ILE A 808 65.55 0.68 41.11
C ILE A 808 64.18 1.35 41.17
N THR A 809 63.65 1.81 40.03
CA THR A 809 62.33 2.45 39.94
C THR A 809 61.20 1.48 40.28
N SER A 810 61.21 0.26 39.73
CA SER A 810 60.24 -0.79 40.05
C SER A 810 60.31 -1.18 41.52
N GLN A 811 61.52 -1.28 42.08
CA GLN A 811 61.72 -1.55 43.50
C GLN A 811 61.20 -0.39 44.37
N ALA A 812 61.44 0.86 43.97
CA ALA A 812 60.94 2.05 44.68
C ALA A 812 59.40 2.11 44.65
N HIS A 813 58.79 1.83 43.50
CA HIS A 813 57.33 1.77 43.33
C HIS A 813 56.70 0.70 44.23
N LEU A 814 57.27 -0.51 44.28
CA LEU A 814 56.80 -1.58 45.18
C LEU A 814 56.94 -1.24 46.68
N LEU A 815 57.98 -0.49 47.05
CA LEU A 815 58.26 -0.12 48.45
C LEU A 815 57.46 1.10 48.92
N LEU A 816 57.37 2.15 48.10
CA LEU A 816 56.80 3.45 48.44
C LEU A 816 55.36 3.65 47.92
N GLY A 817 54.95 2.92 46.88
CA GLY A 817 53.70 3.11 46.16
C GLY A 817 53.72 4.29 45.21
N ASP A 818 52.63 4.49 44.49
CA ASP A 818 52.58 5.40 43.32
C ASP A 818 52.57 6.89 43.70
N GLY A 819 52.39 7.25 44.97
CA GLY A 819 52.35 8.65 45.43
C GLY A 819 51.21 9.51 44.86
N VAL A 820 50.38 8.97 43.96
CA VAL A 820 49.22 9.63 43.36
C VAL A 820 48.03 9.60 44.32
N PRO A 821 47.24 10.68 44.45
CA PRO A 821 45.99 10.65 45.22
C PRO A 821 45.04 9.57 44.67
N GLY A 822 44.87 8.46 45.40
CA GLY A 822 44.08 7.31 44.97
C GLY A 822 44.87 6.12 44.38
N GLY A 823 46.21 6.20 44.30
CA GLY A 823 47.08 5.09 43.90
C GLY A 823 47.27 4.03 45.00
N GLN A 824 47.72 2.82 44.63
CA GLN A 824 48.01 1.76 45.61
C GLN A 824 49.20 2.16 46.50
N ALA A 825 49.03 2.09 47.81
CA ALA A 825 50.12 2.32 48.77
C ALA A 825 51.11 1.14 48.76
N GLY A 826 52.41 1.43 48.71
CA GLY A 826 53.48 0.42 48.73
C GLY A 826 53.50 -0.40 50.02
N ARG A 827 54.31 -1.48 50.03
CA ARG A 827 54.36 -2.44 51.14
C ARG A 827 54.73 -1.81 52.50
N SER A 828 55.38 -0.65 52.50
CA SER A 828 55.82 0.09 53.70
C SER A 828 54.90 1.28 54.04
N ARG A 829 53.59 1.02 54.26
CA ARG A 829 52.62 2.07 54.64
C ARG A 829 52.82 2.58 56.08
N ARG A 830 52.85 3.90 56.28
CA ARG A 830 52.79 4.57 57.60
C ARG A 830 51.75 5.68 57.57
N VAL A 831 50.74 5.62 58.45
CA VAL A 831 49.74 6.69 58.61
C VAL A 831 49.78 7.24 60.02
N VAL A 832 49.90 8.56 60.15
CA VAL A 832 49.89 9.26 61.44
C VAL A 832 48.45 9.66 61.78
N VAL A 833 48.01 9.32 62.99
CA VAL A 833 46.70 9.70 63.55
C VAL A 833 46.94 10.74 64.64
N THR A 834 46.47 11.96 64.42
CA THR A 834 46.54 13.06 65.39
C THR A 834 45.24 13.12 66.21
N GLU A 835 45.28 13.75 67.39
CA GLU A 835 44.13 13.84 68.32
C GLU A 835 42.92 14.62 67.76
N GLU A 836 43.14 15.40 66.71
CA GLU A 836 42.09 16.17 66.01
C GLU A 836 41.47 15.41 64.83
N LYS A 837 42.05 14.28 64.42
CA LYS A 837 41.64 13.56 63.21
C LYS A 837 40.27 12.91 63.42
N LEU A 838 39.33 13.23 62.54
CA LEU A 838 37.95 12.72 62.57
C LEU A 838 37.79 11.49 61.66
N CYS A 839 36.94 10.55 62.07
CA CYS A 839 36.53 9.42 61.24
C CYS A 839 35.61 9.91 60.12
N GLY A 840 35.93 9.62 58.85
CA GLY A 840 35.14 10.06 57.70
C GLY A 840 33.73 9.49 57.58
N VAL A 841 33.38 8.47 58.37
CA VAL A 841 32.05 7.83 58.35
C VAL A 841 31.14 8.33 59.48
N CYS A 842 31.67 8.45 60.69
CA CYS A 842 30.88 8.84 61.87
C CYS A 842 31.16 10.27 62.35
N HIS A 843 32.14 10.94 61.74
CA HIS A 843 32.59 12.30 62.05
C HIS A 843 33.01 12.53 63.51
N LYS A 844 33.24 11.47 64.29
CA LYS A 844 33.80 11.53 65.65
C LYS A 844 35.32 11.47 65.61
N ARG A 845 35.98 12.06 66.63
CA ARG A 845 37.44 11.99 66.79
C ARG A 845 37.91 10.54 66.87
N LEU A 846 39.00 10.24 66.17
CA LEU A 846 39.60 8.90 66.17
C LEU A 846 40.24 8.60 67.52
N GLY A 847 41.02 9.55 68.07
CA GLY A 847 41.65 9.44 69.39
C GLY A 847 42.42 8.12 69.57
N GLY A 848 42.39 7.55 70.78
CA GLY A 848 42.98 6.23 71.09
C GLY A 848 42.11 5.02 70.71
N SER A 849 41.13 5.18 69.82
CA SER A 849 40.23 4.09 69.41
C SER A 849 40.93 3.12 68.45
N VAL A 850 40.45 1.87 68.36
CA VAL A 850 40.93 0.92 67.32
C VAL A 850 40.51 1.44 65.94
N VAL A 851 41.50 1.66 65.07
CA VAL A 851 41.31 2.22 63.73
C VAL A 851 41.60 1.19 62.64
N SER A 852 40.99 1.37 61.48
CA SER A 852 41.31 0.67 60.24
C SER A 852 41.78 1.69 59.20
N VAL A 853 42.81 1.35 58.43
CA VAL A 853 43.35 2.18 57.35
C VAL A 853 42.97 1.54 56.02
N LEU A 854 42.18 2.27 55.22
CA LEU A 854 41.75 1.84 53.89
C LEU A 854 42.87 2.03 52.86
N ALA A 855 42.70 1.44 51.67
CA ALA A 855 43.73 1.43 50.60
C ALA A 855 44.12 2.83 50.10
N ASP A 856 43.29 3.84 50.33
CA ASP A 856 43.48 5.25 49.97
C ASP A 856 44.08 6.10 51.09
N ASN A 857 44.65 5.45 52.12
CA ASN A 857 45.21 6.08 53.32
C ASN A 857 44.18 6.80 54.23
N THR A 858 42.88 6.62 54.00
CA THR A 858 41.86 7.13 54.93
C THR A 858 41.80 6.27 56.19
N VAL A 859 41.69 6.92 57.35
CA VAL A 859 41.63 6.27 58.65
C VAL A 859 40.20 6.38 59.18
N VAL A 860 39.60 5.24 59.46
CA VAL A 860 38.25 5.14 60.01
C VAL A 860 38.28 4.31 61.29
N HIS A 861 37.28 4.46 62.16
CA HIS A 861 37.13 3.53 63.28
C HIS A 861 36.93 2.10 62.76
N TYR A 862 37.45 1.10 63.47
CA TYR A 862 37.36 -0.30 63.04
C TYR A 862 35.90 -0.74 62.76
N GLY A 863 34.95 -0.37 63.64
CA GLY A 863 33.52 -0.65 63.44
C GLY A 863 32.86 0.13 62.29
N CYS A 864 33.49 1.20 61.81
CA CYS A 864 33.03 1.97 60.66
C CYS A 864 33.61 1.46 59.33
N ALA A 865 34.61 0.58 59.36
CA ALA A 865 35.32 0.10 58.16
C ALA A 865 34.38 -0.56 57.14
N ASN A 866 33.43 -1.39 57.60
CA ASN A 866 32.47 -2.05 56.71
C ASN A 866 31.47 -1.06 56.08
N ARG A 867 31.13 0.04 56.76
CA ARG A 867 30.26 1.08 56.19
C ARG A 867 31.01 2.01 55.23
N ALA A 868 32.30 2.23 55.45
CA ALA A 868 33.16 3.02 54.57
C ALA A 868 33.32 2.39 53.17
N GLY A 869 33.32 1.05 53.09
CA GLY A 869 33.47 0.32 51.82
C GLY A 869 32.23 0.31 50.93
N ILE A 870 31.03 0.58 51.47
CA ILE A 870 29.75 0.45 50.76
C ILE A 870 29.32 1.78 50.09
N GLN A 871 29.88 2.92 50.51
CA GLN A 871 29.49 4.25 50.02
C GLN A 871 30.32 4.77 48.83
N ARG A 872 31.00 3.91 48.07
CA ARG A 872 31.75 4.37 46.87
C ARG A 872 31.16 3.81 45.57
N PRO A 873 30.93 4.66 44.55
CA PRO A 873 30.64 4.21 43.19
C PRO A 873 31.90 3.62 42.56
N ASP A 874 31.73 2.55 41.78
CA ASP A 874 32.78 1.81 41.09
C ASP A 874 33.65 2.70 40.17
N GLY A 875 34.88 2.97 40.59
CA GLY A 875 35.99 3.28 39.70
C GLY A 875 36.67 1.98 39.22
N PRO A 876 37.37 1.98 38.08
CA PRO A 876 37.85 0.76 37.44
C PRO A 876 38.74 -0.05 38.39
N ARG A 877 38.36 -1.31 38.66
CA ARG A 877 39.17 -2.28 39.40
C ARG A 877 40.46 -2.53 38.60
N ALA A 878 41.57 -1.94 39.03
CA ALA A 878 42.88 -2.33 38.56
C ALA A 878 43.11 -3.82 38.88
N ALA A 879 43.63 -4.55 37.88
CA ALA A 879 43.77 -6.00 37.88
C ALA A 879 44.37 -6.54 39.18
N SER A 880 43.75 -7.59 39.74
CA SER A 880 44.35 -8.38 40.80
C SER A 880 45.60 -9.05 40.23
N TRP A 881 46.77 -8.69 40.76
CA TRP A 881 47.97 -9.50 40.57
C TRP A 881 47.74 -10.83 41.28
N GLY A 882 47.29 -11.81 40.49
CA GLY A 882 47.20 -13.18 40.89
C GLY A 882 48.57 -13.68 41.30
N ARG A 883 48.59 -14.43 42.41
CA ARG A 883 49.70 -15.30 42.78
C ARG A 883 49.98 -16.25 41.62
N THR A 884 51.07 -16.05 40.91
CA THR A 884 51.83 -17.17 40.37
C THR A 884 52.67 -17.71 41.51
N MET A 885 52.17 -18.77 42.15
CA MET A 885 52.99 -19.69 42.93
C MET A 885 53.11 -20.98 42.12
N SER A 886 54.39 -21.30 41.81
CA SER A 886 54.91 -22.58 41.28
C SER A 886 54.52 -22.95 39.85
#